data_AF-A0A7T4X3E0-F1
#
_entry.id   AF-A0A7T4X3E0-F1
#
_cell.length_a   1.000
_cell.length_b   1.000
_cell.length_c   1.000
_cell.angle_alpha   90.00
_cell.angle_beta   90.00
_cell.angle_gamma   90.00
#
_symmetry.space_group_name_H-M   'P 1'
#
loop_
_entity.id
_entity.type
_entity.pdbx_description
1 polymer ?
#
loop_
_entity_poly.entity_id
_entity_poly.type
_entity_poly.pdbx_seq_one_letter_code
_entity_poly.pdbx_strand_id
1 'polypeptide(L)'
;MGVLNKMFDGNKKELKTLRKEAQKVLALAPEMEKLSDDALKEKTASFKNQLAAADGDIKKENKILDDILTEAFAVVREAAKRALGMEPFEVQIMGGIALHKGDIAEMKTGEGKTLTATMPVYLNALAGRGVHVITVNEYLSESQMEELSPLYNFLGMSVGLNLNQKNSNEKREAFRADITYTTNNELGFDYLRDNMVTYKQDRVLRGLNFAVIDEVDSILIDEARTPLIISGKAKDRETYYVQANQFVKMLKEEEDYTYDIKTRNIQLNESGMEKAEKWFKLDNLYDVKHVNLLHHINQALKANFSMERDVDYVVDQEGILIVDQFTGRTMKGRRFSDGLHQAIEAKEGMDIQNESRTMASITFQNFFRLFNKLSGMTGTAKTEEEEFMNIYNMRVTQIPTNKPVQRIDNTDRIYAAEEIKLKAVVNDVIERHKKGQPILIGTVAVETSELISNLLKKHGIRHNVLNAKNHGREAEIIKEAGKKGAVTIATNMAGRGTDIKLGDGVKELGGLAVIGTERHESRRIDDQLRGRSGRQGDVGESTFYLSLEDDLMRRFGSERIQGMMERMGMSEEELTSKMISRGVESSQKRVEGNNFDARKKLLEYDEVLRKQREIIYNERDEIIDKDDVSDLLYDMIDRSVERTVEFYDLDNEEDVDYEQYKNTLVDLYLPEEEISVEDIKGKDPESIYAFIMAKVKDQLKEKEETLGEEKMRLFERMMMLRTMDQKWVEHIDSMDQLRTGIHLRSYGQINPLREYQNEGIQMFENLLVNIEDDTSKFVLKTVVHTDEEMKREQVLDKKQMHAGDGKQKVKKQPIKKQVKVGRNDPCPCGSGKKYKNCHGQA
;
A
#
# COMPACT_ATOMS: atom_id res chain seq x y z
N MET A 1 27.72 -1.17 -36.11
CA MET A 1 26.60 -1.27 -35.14
C MET A 1 25.30 -1.88 -35.68
N GLY A 2 25.11 -2.13 -36.99
CA GLY A 2 23.80 -2.53 -37.54
C GLY A 2 23.38 -4.01 -37.45
N VAL A 3 24.33 -4.94 -37.29
CA VAL A 3 24.06 -6.40 -37.27
C VAL A 3 23.93 -6.94 -35.83
N LEU A 4 24.75 -6.45 -34.90
CA LEU A 4 24.67 -6.81 -33.46
C LEU A 4 23.33 -6.36 -32.82
N ASN A 5 22.81 -5.18 -33.15
CA ASN A 5 21.49 -4.69 -32.70
C ASN A 5 20.29 -5.42 -33.34
N LYS A 6 20.50 -6.29 -34.33
CA LYS A 6 19.44 -7.13 -34.92
C LYS A 6 19.39 -8.54 -34.31
N MET A 7 20.50 -9.04 -33.75
CA MET A 7 20.57 -10.37 -33.14
C MET A 7 20.30 -10.38 -31.63
N PHE A 8 20.54 -9.27 -30.92
CA PHE A 8 20.39 -9.20 -29.44
C PHE A 8 19.19 -8.38 -28.93
N ASP A 9 18.35 -7.83 -29.81
CA ASP A 9 17.22 -6.99 -29.40
C ASP A 9 15.95 -7.83 -29.24
N GLY A 10 15.75 -8.40 -28.05
CA GLY A 10 14.60 -9.24 -27.71
C GLY A 10 13.25 -8.59 -28.02
N ASN A 11 13.18 -7.25 -27.94
CA ASN A 11 11.97 -6.48 -28.24
C ASN A 11 11.57 -6.59 -29.73
N LYS A 12 12.52 -6.62 -30.68
CA LYS A 12 12.20 -6.71 -32.11
C LYS A 12 11.55 -8.04 -32.50
N LYS A 13 12.01 -9.15 -31.90
CA LYS A 13 11.44 -10.48 -32.14
C LYS A 13 10.03 -10.58 -31.58
N GLU A 14 9.83 -10.03 -30.37
CA GLU A 14 8.52 -9.97 -29.73
C GLU A 14 7.54 -9.14 -30.57
N LEU A 15 7.94 -7.93 -30.97
CA LEU A 15 7.10 -7.05 -31.81
C LEU A 15 6.71 -7.69 -33.15
N LYS A 16 7.62 -8.44 -33.80
CA LYS A 16 7.28 -9.17 -35.02
C LYS A 16 6.21 -10.25 -34.78
N THR A 17 6.27 -10.91 -33.63
CA THR A 17 5.30 -11.93 -33.23
C THR A 17 3.96 -11.29 -32.92
N LEU A 18 3.93 -10.25 -32.08
CA LEU A 18 2.72 -9.49 -31.75
C LEU A 18 2.06 -8.92 -33.00
N ARG A 19 2.84 -8.39 -33.93
CA ARG A 19 2.32 -7.85 -35.19
C ARG A 19 1.65 -8.93 -36.05
N LYS A 20 2.27 -10.11 -36.14
CA LYS A 20 1.69 -11.24 -36.88
C LYS A 20 0.35 -11.67 -36.28
N GLU A 21 0.25 -11.75 -34.97
CA GLU A 21 -1.01 -12.07 -34.28
C GLU A 21 -2.06 -10.96 -34.46
N ALA A 22 -1.66 -9.69 -34.33
CA ALA A 22 -2.55 -8.55 -34.57
C ALA A 22 -3.12 -8.53 -36.00
N GLN A 23 -2.32 -8.92 -36.99
CA GLN A 23 -2.79 -9.04 -38.38
C GLN A 23 -3.84 -10.14 -38.56
N LYS A 24 -3.80 -11.24 -37.80
CA LYS A 24 -4.86 -12.26 -37.82
C LYS A 24 -6.17 -11.69 -37.28
N VAL A 25 -6.11 -10.91 -36.19
CA VAL A 25 -7.29 -10.23 -35.64
C VAL A 25 -7.90 -9.28 -36.67
N LEU A 26 -7.06 -8.47 -37.33
CA LEU A 26 -7.52 -7.56 -38.38
C LEU A 26 -8.12 -8.28 -39.59
N ALA A 27 -7.62 -9.47 -39.94
CA ALA A 27 -8.15 -10.25 -41.04
C ALA A 27 -9.60 -10.72 -40.82
N LEU A 28 -10.05 -10.83 -39.55
CA LEU A 28 -11.43 -11.18 -39.20
C LEU A 28 -12.40 -10.00 -39.23
N ALA A 29 -11.92 -8.76 -39.40
CA ALA A 29 -12.78 -7.57 -39.37
C ALA A 29 -13.96 -7.63 -40.37
N PRO A 30 -13.80 -8.07 -41.63
CA PRO A 30 -14.91 -8.17 -42.59
C PRO A 30 -15.96 -9.23 -42.22
N GLU A 31 -15.57 -10.25 -41.43
CA GLU A 31 -16.49 -11.27 -40.93
C GLU A 31 -17.31 -10.72 -39.76
N MET A 32 -16.64 -10.04 -38.82
CA MET A 32 -17.30 -9.43 -37.66
C MET A 32 -18.26 -8.30 -38.07
N GLU A 33 -17.89 -7.49 -39.06
CA GLU A 33 -18.73 -6.40 -39.58
C GLU A 33 -20.07 -6.90 -40.16
N LYS A 34 -20.11 -8.13 -40.70
CA LYS A 34 -21.33 -8.74 -41.26
C LYS A 34 -22.30 -9.26 -40.19
N LEU A 35 -21.84 -9.46 -38.96
CA LEU A 35 -22.68 -9.99 -37.89
C LEU A 35 -23.70 -8.93 -37.45
N SER A 36 -24.93 -9.38 -37.14
CA SER A 36 -25.89 -8.54 -36.41
C SER A 36 -25.40 -8.31 -34.97
N ASP A 37 -25.95 -7.32 -34.29
CA ASP A 37 -25.60 -7.06 -32.89
C ASP A 37 -25.87 -8.29 -32.01
N ASP A 38 -27.00 -8.97 -32.21
CA ASP A 38 -27.33 -10.19 -31.46
C ASP A 38 -26.36 -11.33 -31.76
N ALA A 39 -25.97 -11.53 -33.02
CA ALA A 39 -24.98 -12.55 -33.38
C ALA A 39 -23.59 -12.25 -32.79
N LEU A 40 -23.23 -10.96 -32.67
CA LEU A 40 -21.97 -10.55 -32.05
C LEU A 40 -21.99 -10.79 -30.53
N LYS A 41 -23.15 -10.60 -29.87
CA LYS A 41 -23.36 -10.93 -28.46
C LYS A 41 -23.34 -12.43 -28.19
N GLU A 42 -23.93 -13.23 -29.07
CA GLU A 42 -23.94 -14.69 -28.97
C GLU A 42 -22.54 -15.30 -28.99
N LYS A 43 -21.53 -14.60 -29.55
CA LYS A 43 -20.12 -15.03 -29.46
C LYS A 43 -19.65 -15.19 -28.02
N THR A 44 -20.07 -14.31 -27.10
CA THR A 44 -19.72 -14.43 -25.67
C THR A 44 -20.23 -15.74 -25.08
N ALA A 45 -21.49 -16.11 -25.36
CA ALA A 45 -22.05 -17.38 -24.92
C ALA A 45 -21.30 -18.57 -25.55
N SER A 46 -20.97 -18.48 -26.84
CA SER A 46 -20.16 -19.50 -27.53
C SER A 46 -18.80 -19.70 -26.88
N PHE A 47 -18.09 -18.62 -26.51
CA PHE A 47 -16.78 -18.72 -25.86
C PHE A 47 -16.90 -19.30 -24.44
N LYS A 48 -17.89 -18.88 -23.66
CA LYS A 48 -18.15 -19.44 -22.32
C LYS A 48 -18.46 -20.95 -22.40
N ASN A 49 -19.20 -21.40 -23.41
CA ASN A 49 -19.46 -22.82 -23.64
C ASN A 49 -18.19 -23.61 -23.99
N GLN A 50 -17.27 -23.03 -24.77
CA GLN A 50 -15.98 -23.66 -25.03
C GLN A 50 -15.14 -23.78 -23.74
N LEU A 51 -15.15 -22.76 -22.89
CA LEU A 51 -14.45 -22.78 -21.60
C LEU A 51 -15.05 -23.79 -20.63
N ALA A 52 -16.36 -24.03 -20.67
CA ALA A 52 -17.00 -25.07 -19.85
C ALA A 52 -16.42 -26.48 -20.10
N ALA A 53 -15.85 -26.74 -21.28
CA ALA A 53 -15.17 -28.00 -21.58
C ALA A 53 -13.86 -28.21 -20.78
N ALA A 54 -13.35 -27.18 -20.11
CA ALA A 54 -12.18 -27.28 -19.24
C ALA A 54 -12.48 -27.92 -17.87
N ASP A 55 -13.76 -28.05 -17.49
CA ASP A 55 -14.22 -28.64 -16.21
C ASP A 55 -13.52 -28.03 -14.98
N GLY A 56 -13.32 -26.70 -15.00
CA GLY A 56 -12.68 -25.94 -13.91
C GLY A 56 -11.16 -26.05 -13.82
N ASP A 57 -10.50 -26.77 -14.74
CA ASP A 57 -9.03 -26.82 -14.80
C ASP A 57 -8.46 -25.51 -15.37
N ILE A 58 -7.85 -24.71 -14.48
CA ILE A 58 -7.26 -23.39 -14.80
C ILE A 58 -6.26 -23.47 -15.95
N LYS A 59 -5.45 -24.54 -16.06
CA LYS A 59 -4.45 -24.66 -17.13
C LYS A 59 -5.12 -24.89 -18.47
N LYS A 60 -6.19 -25.70 -18.51
CA LYS A 60 -6.98 -25.93 -19.72
C LYS A 60 -7.76 -24.69 -20.13
N GLU A 61 -8.37 -23.99 -19.17
CA GLU A 61 -9.05 -22.71 -19.42
C GLU A 61 -8.10 -21.70 -20.06
N ASN A 62 -6.90 -21.52 -19.48
CA ASN A 62 -5.92 -20.57 -20.01
C ASN A 62 -5.50 -20.93 -21.44
N LYS A 63 -5.34 -22.22 -21.74
CA LYS A 63 -5.05 -22.67 -23.11
C LYS A 63 -6.20 -22.36 -24.08
N ILE A 64 -7.45 -22.57 -23.67
CA ILE A 64 -8.62 -22.21 -24.47
C ILE A 64 -8.68 -20.70 -24.70
N LEU A 65 -8.36 -19.88 -23.68
CA LEU A 65 -8.27 -18.42 -23.80
C LEU A 65 -7.23 -18.02 -24.86
N ASP A 66 -6.05 -18.65 -24.88
CA ASP A 66 -5.04 -18.43 -25.92
C ASP A 66 -5.56 -18.82 -27.32
N ASP A 67 -6.27 -19.95 -27.43
CA ASP A 67 -6.80 -20.48 -28.68
C ASP A 67 -7.88 -19.55 -29.28
N ILE A 68 -8.78 -19.01 -28.45
CA ILE A 68 -9.86 -18.11 -28.88
C ILE A 68 -9.46 -16.64 -28.97
N LEU A 69 -8.24 -16.27 -28.54
CA LEU A 69 -7.77 -14.89 -28.42
C LEU A 69 -8.04 -14.08 -29.68
N THR A 70 -7.70 -14.65 -30.85
CA THR A 70 -7.79 -13.95 -32.14
C THR A 70 -9.24 -13.55 -32.45
N GLU A 71 -10.17 -14.47 -32.25
CA GLU A 71 -11.59 -14.25 -32.51
C GLU A 71 -12.20 -13.32 -31.46
N ALA A 72 -11.88 -13.54 -30.17
CA ALA A 72 -12.35 -12.69 -29.07
C ALA A 72 -11.91 -11.23 -29.23
N PHE A 73 -10.66 -10.98 -29.65
CA PHE A 73 -10.17 -9.62 -29.91
C PHE A 73 -10.86 -8.98 -31.11
N ALA A 74 -11.17 -9.75 -32.16
CA ALA A 74 -11.93 -9.25 -33.30
C ALA A 74 -13.37 -8.87 -32.92
N VAL A 75 -14.01 -9.67 -32.05
CA VAL A 75 -15.33 -9.37 -31.48
C VAL A 75 -15.30 -8.07 -30.66
N VAL A 76 -14.33 -7.91 -29.75
CA VAL A 76 -14.20 -6.69 -28.93
C VAL A 76 -13.93 -5.47 -29.81
N ARG A 77 -13.10 -5.62 -30.84
CA ARG A 77 -12.77 -4.53 -31.78
C ARG A 77 -14.01 -4.02 -32.52
N GLU A 78 -14.83 -4.94 -33.05
CA GLU A 78 -16.08 -4.57 -33.72
C GLU A 78 -17.11 -4.02 -32.73
N ALA A 79 -17.24 -4.62 -31.54
CA ALA A 79 -18.13 -4.12 -30.50
C ALA A 79 -17.74 -2.72 -30.02
N ALA A 80 -16.44 -2.39 -29.92
CA ALA A 80 -15.97 -1.05 -29.59
C ALA A 80 -16.35 -0.02 -30.66
N LYS A 81 -16.25 -0.39 -31.94
CA LYS A 81 -16.71 0.46 -33.06
C LYS A 81 -18.20 0.75 -32.96
N ARG A 82 -19.03 -0.25 -32.61
CA ARG A 82 -20.50 -0.10 -32.49
C ARG A 82 -20.93 0.65 -31.23
N ALA A 83 -20.39 0.27 -30.07
CA ALA A 83 -20.83 0.77 -28.77
C ALA A 83 -20.19 2.12 -28.40
N LEU A 84 -18.93 2.34 -28.79
CA LEU A 84 -18.15 3.52 -28.40
C LEU A 84 -17.82 4.45 -29.58
N GLY A 85 -18.04 4.00 -30.82
CA GLY A 85 -17.59 4.73 -32.01
C GLY A 85 -16.06 4.74 -32.18
N MET A 86 -15.34 3.87 -31.47
CA MET A 86 -13.88 3.79 -31.47
C MET A 86 -13.42 2.43 -31.99
N GLU A 87 -12.57 2.42 -33.00
CA GLU A 87 -12.06 1.18 -33.60
C GLU A 87 -10.58 0.99 -33.20
N PRO A 88 -10.26 -0.07 -32.41
CA PRO A 88 -8.88 -0.35 -32.02
C PRO A 88 -7.90 -0.49 -33.19
N PHE A 89 -6.75 0.20 -33.09
CA PHE A 89 -5.64 0.17 -34.04
C PHE A 89 -4.78 -1.11 -33.93
N GLU A 90 -3.97 -1.42 -34.95
CA GLU A 90 -3.01 -2.54 -34.95
C GLU A 90 -2.12 -2.52 -33.70
N VAL A 91 -1.60 -1.35 -33.32
CA VAL A 91 -0.72 -1.19 -32.16
C VAL A 91 -1.45 -1.43 -30.83
N GLN A 92 -2.74 -1.12 -30.77
CA GLN A 92 -3.57 -1.40 -29.59
C GLN A 92 -3.84 -2.90 -29.47
N ILE A 93 -4.10 -3.59 -30.58
CA ILE A 93 -4.22 -5.06 -30.59
C ILE A 93 -2.93 -5.71 -30.11
N MET A 94 -1.76 -5.24 -30.59
CA MET A 94 -0.45 -5.70 -30.12
C MET A 94 -0.28 -5.50 -28.60
N GLY A 95 -0.65 -4.32 -28.09
CA GLY A 95 -0.62 -4.02 -26.66
C GLY A 95 -1.55 -4.93 -25.85
N GLY A 96 -2.77 -5.18 -26.34
CA GLY A 96 -3.73 -6.08 -25.71
C GLY A 96 -3.22 -7.53 -25.63
N ILE A 97 -2.51 -8.00 -26.66
CA ILE A 97 -1.88 -9.32 -26.64
C ILE A 97 -0.75 -9.37 -25.60
N ALA A 98 0.09 -8.33 -25.51
CA ALA A 98 1.13 -8.26 -24.49
C ALA A 98 0.55 -8.29 -23.06
N LEU A 99 -0.53 -7.54 -22.82
CA LEU A 99 -1.26 -7.58 -21.54
C LEU A 99 -1.85 -8.97 -21.28
N HIS A 100 -2.44 -9.63 -22.28
CA HIS A 100 -2.91 -11.00 -22.12
C HIS A 100 -1.77 -11.99 -21.82
N LYS A 101 -0.52 -11.74 -22.20
CA LYS A 101 0.59 -12.63 -21.81
C LYS A 101 1.02 -12.50 -20.35
N GLY A 102 0.48 -11.52 -19.62
CA GLY A 102 0.97 -11.17 -18.28
C GLY A 102 2.24 -10.32 -18.29
N ASP A 103 2.45 -9.56 -19.36
CA ASP A 103 3.60 -8.66 -19.52
C ASP A 103 3.14 -7.18 -19.43
N ILE A 104 4.10 -6.25 -19.47
CA ILE A 104 3.85 -4.81 -19.51
C ILE A 104 3.84 -4.32 -20.95
N ALA A 105 2.74 -3.66 -21.34
CA ALA A 105 2.64 -2.92 -22.59
C ALA A 105 3.08 -1.46 -22.37
N GLU A 106 4.30 -1.11 -22.79
CA GLU A 106 4.72 0.29 -22.85
C GLU A 106 4.14 0.96 -24.10
N MET A 107 3.07 1.72 -23.91
CA MET A 107 2.34 2.47 -24.93
C MET A 107 2.36 3.96 -24.58
N LYS A 108 2.90 4.80 -25.47
CA LYS A 108 3.03 6.23 -25.22
C LYS A 108 1.67 6.90 -24.92
N THR A 109 1.71 7.99 -24.18
CA THR A 109 0.51 8.73 -23.77
C THR A 109 -0.29 9.16 -25.01
N GLY A 110 -1.60 8.91 -25.01
CA GLY A 110 -2.46 9.17 -26.16
C GLY A 110 -2.54 8.03 -27.20
N GLU A 111 -1.91 6.87 -26.97
CA GLU A 111 -2.11 5.67 -27.81
C GLU A 111 -3.40 4.88 -27.46
N GLY A 112 -4.21 5.38 -26.52
CA GLY A 112 -5.46 4.73 -26.12
C GLY A 112 -5.26 3.46 -25.29
N LYS A 113 -4.49 3.57 -24.20
CA LYS A 113 -4.24 2.50 -23.21
C LYS A 113 -5.55 1.93 -22.65
N THR A 114 -6.47 2.82 -22.25
CA THR A 114 -7.79 2.47 -21.71
C THR A 114 -8.60 1.58 -22.67
N LEU A 115 -8.70 1.96 -23.95
CA LEU A 115 -9.37 1.13 -24.96
C LEU A 115 -8.62 -0.17 -25.23
N THR A 116 -7.29 -0.14 -25.21
CA THR A 116 -6.44 -1.33 -25.40
C THR A 116 -6.70 -2.41 -24.36
N ALA A 117 -6.88 -2.02 -23.09
CA ALA A 117 -7.15 -2.94 -21.99
C ALA A 117 -8.46 -3.73 -22.15
N THR A 118 -9.43 -3.23 -22.92
CA THR A 118 -10.74 -3.89 -23.09
C THR A 118 -10.63 -5.30 -23.69
N MET A 119 -9.71 -5.50 -24.63
CA MET A 119 -9.51 -6.80 -25.30
C MET A 119 -9.03 -7.90 -24.35
N PRO A 120 -7.90 -7.74 -23.62
CA PRO A 120 -7.47 -8.74 -22.64
C PRO A 120 -8.42 -8.82 -21.43
N VAL A 121 -9.05 -7.72 -21.02
CA VAL A 121 -10.03 -7.75 -19.92
C VAL A 121 -11.22 -8.63 -20.29
N TYR A 122 -11.84 -8.38 -21.45
CA TYR A 122 -12.94 -9.20 -21.94
C TYR A 122 -12.55 -10.68 -22.04
N LEU A 123 -11.42 -10.98 -22.72
CA LEU A 123 -10.97 -12.35 -22.93
C LEU A 123 -10.80 -13.10 -21.61
N ASN A 124 -10.04 -12.54 -20.65
CA ASN A 124 -9.80 -13.23 -19.38
C ASN A 124 -11.05 -13.26 -18.47
N ALA A 125 -12.00 -12.33 -18.65
CA ALA A 125 -13.26 -12.32 -17.91
C ALA A 125 -14.23 -13.42 -18.37
N LEU A 126 -14.08 -13.96 -19.58
CA LEU A 126 -14.90 -15.08 -20.09
C LEU A 126 -14.82 -16.33 -19.20
N ALA A 127 -13.68 -16.56 -18.53
CA ALA A 127 -13.51 -17.67 -17.59
C ALA A 127 -14.38 -17.53 -16.33
N GLY A 128 -15.03 -16.37 -16.12
CA GLY A 128 -15.92 -16.16 -14.99
C GLY A 128 -15.21 -16.23 -13.65
N ARG A 129 -13.88 -16.01 -13.61
CA ARG A 129 -13.03 -15.95 -12.40
C ARG A 129 -12.83 -14.52 -11.85
N GLY A 130 -13.29 -13.51 -12.58
CA GLY A 130 -13.15 -12.09 -12.24
C GLY A 130 -11.86 -11.48 -12.78
N VAL A 131 -11.93 -10.22 -13.21
CA VAL A 131 -10.79 -9.41 -13.66
C VAL A 131 -10.79 -8.07 -12.94
N HIS A 132 -9.65 -7.69 -12.38
CA HIS A 132 -9.47 -6.42 -11.67
C HIS A 132 -8.77 -5.41 -12.59
N VAL A 133 -9.43 -4.30 -12.90
CA VAL A 133 -8.83 -3.15 -13.60
C VAL A 133 -8.49 -2.09 -12.57
N ILE A 134 -7.19 -1.82 -12.42
CA ILE A 134 -6.65 -1.07 -11.30
C ILE A 134 -6.10 0.25 -11.83
N THR A 135 -6.57 1.35 -11.26
CA THR A 135 -6.09 2.70 -11.59
C THR A 135 -5.49 3.39 -10.38
N VAL A 136 -4.80 4.52 -10.61
CA VAL A 136 -4.11 5.30 -9.56
C VAL A 136 -5.05 6.07 -8.64
N ASN A 137 -6.32 6.30 -9.00
CA ASN A 137 -7.27 7.03 -8.16
C ASN A 137 -8.73 6.71 -8.48
N GLU A 138 -9.62 6.98 -7.52
CA GLU A 138 -11.05 6.66 -7.62
C GLU A 138 -11.75 7.31 -8.82
N TYR A 139 -11.40 8.55 -9.15
CA TYR A 139 -11.99 9.27 -10.28
C TYR A 139 -11.69 8.58 -11.61
N LEU A 140 -10.47 8.08 -11.81
CA LEU A 140 -10.12 7.34 -13.02
C LEU A 140 -10.82 5.99 -13.06
N SER A 141 -10.92 5.27 -11.94
CA SER A 141 -11.68 4.02 -11.89
C SER A 141 -13.15 4.23 -12.24
N GLU A 142 -13.79 5.29 -11.71
CA GLU A 142 -15.17 5.65 -12.03
C GLU A 142 -15.32 6.08 -13.49
N SER A 143 -14.53 7.06 -13.94
CA SER A 143 -14.61 7.59 -15.31
C SER A 143 -14.31 6.55 -16.38
N GLN A 144 -13.30 5.70 -16.19
CA GLN A 144 -12.98 4.64 -17.16
C GLN A 144 -14.05 3.55 -17.16
N MET A 145 -14.61 3.21 -16.00
CA MET A 145 -15.72 2.27 -15.92
C MET A 145 -16.95 2.82 -16.66
N GLU A 146 -17.32 4.08 -16.43
CA GLU A 146 -18.45 4.72 -17.12
C GLU A 146 -18.25 4.76 -18.64
N GLU A 147 -17.04 5.10 -19.10
CA GLU A 147 -16.69 5.15 -20.53
C GLU A 147 -16.75 3.77 -21.20
N LEU A 148 -16.27 2.72 -20.52
CA LEU A 148 -16.11 1.38 -21.11
C LEU A 148 -17.25 0.41 -20.81
N SER A 149 -18.11 0.69 -19.82
CA SER A 149 -19.27 -0.14 -19.50
C SER A 149 -20.22 -0.37 -20.69
N PRO A 150 -20.49 0.61 -21.57
CA PRO A 150 -21.33 0.36 -22.76
C PRO A 150 -20.80 -0.78 -23.64
N LEU A 151 -19.47 -0.91 -23.79
CA LEU A 151 -18.84 -1.99 -24.55
C LEU A 151 -19.01 -3.35 -23.85
N TYR A 152 -18.68 -3.42 -22.57
CA TYR A 152 -18.78 -4.69 -21.81
C TYR A 152 -20.23 -5.15 -21.69
N ASN A 153 -21.15 -4.24 -21.37
CA ASN A 153 -22.58 -4.51 -21.31
C ASN A 153 -23.14 -4.90 -22.68
N PHE A 154 -22.65 -4.28 -23.77
CA PHE A 154 -23.01 -4.69 -25.12
C PHE A 154 -22.65 -6.16 -25.34
N LEU A 155 -21.48 -6.62 -24.89
CA LEU A 155 -21.05 -8.01 -24.96
C LEU A 155 -21.59 -8.91 -23.82
N GLY A 156 -22.56 -8.44 -23.04
CA GLY A 156 -23.19 -9.24 -21.97
C GLY A 156 -22.29 -9.52 -20.76
N MET A 157 -21.28 -8.69 -20.52
CA MET A 157 -20.38 -8.77 -19.36
C MET A 157 -20.80 -7.77 -18.29
N SER A 158 -20.74 -8.16 -17.03
CA SER A 158 -21.04 -7.30 -15.88
C SER A 158 -19.81 -6.53 -15.41
N VAL A 159 -20.00 -5.27 -15.03
CA VAL A 159 -18.92 -4.37 -14.57
C VAL A 159 -19.28 -3.80 -13.20
N GLY A 160 -18.36 -3.93 -12.25
CA GLY A 160 -18.47 -3.41 -10.89
C GLY A 160 -17.45 -2.31 -10.59
N LEU A 161 -17.79 -1.42 -9.66
CA LEU A 161 -16.89 -0.37 -9.15
C LEU A 161 -16.66 -0.53 -7.66
N ASN A 162 -15.41 -0.61 -7.23
CA ASN A 162 -15.01 -0.65 -5.83
C ASN A 162 -14.35 0.68 -5.42
N LEU A 163 -14.96 1.38 -4.47
CA LEU A 163 -14.49 2.65 -3.90
C LEU A 163 -14.45 2.57 -2.38
N ASN A 164 -13.71 3.47 -1.74
CA ASN A 164 -13.58 3.55 -0.27
C ASN A 164 -14.92 3.76 0.43
N GLN A 165 -15.78 4.61 -0.16
CA GLN A 165 -17.05 5.01 0.43
C GLN A 165 -18.09 3.87 0.46
N LYS A 166 -17.84 2.78 -0.28
CA LYS A 166 -18.76 1.65 -0.35
C LYS A 166 -18.70 0.79 0.91
N ASN A 167 -19.87 0.35 1.37
CA ASN A 167 -19.96 -0.60 2.47
C ASN A 167 -19.63 -2.03 1.99
N SER A 168 -19.46 -2.97 2.93
CA SER A 168 -19.06 -4.35 2.62
C SER A 168 -19.99 -5.08 1.64
N ASN A 169 -21.30 -4.81 1.68
CA ASN A 169 -22.25 -5.44 0.75
C ASN A 169 -22.08 -4.89 -0.67
N GLU A 170 -21.98 -3.56 -0.81
CA GLU A 170 -21.74 -2.91 -2.10
C GLU A 170 -20.39 -3.30 -2.71
N LYS A 171 -19.36 -3.47 -1.88
CA LYS A 171 -18.04 -3.98 -2.30
C LYS A 171 -18.16 -5.42 -2.80
N ARG A 172 -18.86 -6.29 -2.06
CA ARG A 172 -19.10 -7.68 -2.47
C ARG A 172 -19.87 -7.78 -3.79
N GLU A 173 -20.88 -6.93 -3.99
CA GLU A 173 -21.59 -6.83 -5.27
C GLU A 173 -20.66 -6.39 -6.41
N ALA A 174 -19.80 -5.41 -6.17
CA ALA A 174 -18.82 -4.95 -7.17
C ALA A 174 -17.81 -6.03 -7.55
N PHE A 175 -17.36 -6.85 -6.59
CA PHE A 175 -16.45 -7.97 -6.85
C PHE A 175 -17.14 -9.18 -7.47
N ARG A 176 -18.46 -9.33 -7.36
CA ARG A 176 -19.22 -10.40 -8.04
C ARG A 176 -19.32 -10.22 -9.55
N ALA A 177 -19.09 -9.00 -10.05
CA ALA A 177 -19.06 -8.72 -11.48
C ALA A 177 -17.96 -9.53 -12.20
N ASP A 178 -18.09 -9.67 -13.52
CA ASP A 178 -17.06 -10.28 -14.36
C ASP A 178 -15.79 -9.41 -14.37
N ILE A 179 -15.97 -8.09 -14.32
CA ILE A 179 -14.91 -7.08 -14.35
C ILE A 179 -15.12 -6.10 -13.20
N THR A 180 -14.09 -5.81 -12.41
CA THR A 180 -14.14 -4.84 -11.31
C THR A 180 -13.11 -3.74 -11.51
N TYR A 181 -13.57 -2.48 -11.53
CA TYR A 181 -12.71 -1.31 -11.49
C TYR A 181 -12.46 -0.90 -10.03
N THR A 182 -11.21 -0.63 -9.68
CA THR A 182 -10.80 -0.29 -8.31
C THR A 182 -9.51 0.52 -8.32
N THR A 183 -9.09 1.00 -7.15
CA THR A 183 -7.72 1.50 -6.94
C THR A 183 -6.85 0.43 -6.30
N ASN A 184 -5.53 0.59 -6.42
CA ASN A 184 -4.53 -0.26 -5.76
C ASN A 184 -4.69 -0.25 -4.24
N ASN A 185 -4.88 0.93 -3.64
CA ASN A 185 -5.10 1.09 -2.20
C ASN A 185 -6.35 0.34 -1.73
N GLU A 186 -7.49 0.59 -2.38
CA GLU A 186 -8.75 -0.05 -1.97
C GLU A 186 -8.69 -1.57 -2.07
N LEU A 187 -8.11 -2.09 -3.15
CA LEU A 187 -8.00 -3.52 -3.36
C LEU A 187 -7.08 -4.19 -2.32
N GLY A 188 -5.95 -3.55 -1.99
CA GLY A 188 -5.04 -4.03 -0.95
C GLY A 188 -5.66 -3.96 0.45
N PHE A 189 -6.42 -2.91 0.78
CA PHE A 189 -7.13 -2.82 2.06
C PHE A 189 -8.32 -3.77 2.16
N ASP A 190 -9.01 -4.06 1.05
CA ASP A 190 -10.04 -5.11 1.00
C ASP A 190 -9.40 -6.48 1.27
N TYR A 191 -8.23 -6.77 0.69
CA TYR A 191 -7.47 -7.99 1.00
C TYR A 191 -7.07 -8.09 2.47
N LEU A 192 -6.50 -7.02 3.04
CA LEU A 192 -6.12 -7.02 4.46
C LEU A 192 -7.35 -7.21 5.36
N ARG A 193 -8.48 -6.56 5.06
CA ARG A 193 -9.72 -6.71 5.84
C ARG A 193 -10.35 -8.09 5.70
N ASP A 194 -10.30 -8.70 4.52
CA ASP A 194 -10.81 -10.05 4.29
C ASP A 194 -10.06 -11.10 5.10
N ASN A 195 -8.77 -10.88 5.37
CA ASN A 195 -7.96 -11.73 6.26
C ASN A 195 -8.15 -11.41 7.75
N MET A 196 -9.13 -10.56 8.10
CA MET A 196 -9.48 -10.21 9.48
C MET A 196 -10.97 -10.45 9.76
N VAL A 197 -11.71 -11.06 8.83
CA VAL A 197 -13.14 -11.34 9.01
C VAL A 197 -13.37 -12.55 9.90
N THR A 198 -14.47 -12.54 10.65
CA THR A 198 -14.86 -13.65 11.52
C THR A 198 -15.69 -14.71 10.80
N TYR A 199 -16.38 -14.34 9.73
CA TYR A 199 -17.22 -15.23 8.95
C TYR A 199 -16.83 -15.20 7.48
N LYS A 200 -16.84 -16.37 6.82
CA LYS A 200 -16.61 -16.50 5.38
C LYS A 200 -17.45 -15.53 4.55
N GLN A 201 -18.74 -15.40 4.89
CA GLN A 201 -19.69 -14.52 4.20
C GLN A 201 -19.36 -13.03 4.32
N ASP A 202 -18.54 -12.63 5.29
CA ASP A 202 -18.14 -11.24 5.47
C ASP A 202 -17.03 -10.83 4.51
N ARG A 203 -16.30 -11.78 3.89
CA ARG A 203 -15.33 -11.50 2.83
C ARG A 203 -15.99 -10.74 1.68
N VAL A 204 -15.29 -9.76 1.12
CA VAL A 204 -15.77 -9.00 -0.05
C VAL A 204 -15.15 -9.50 -1.35
N LEU A 205 -13.92 -10.02 -1.30
CA LEU A 205 -13.21 -10.58 -2.44
C LEU A 205 -13.69 -12.00 -2.75
N ARG A 206 -13.59 -12.35 -4.03
CA ARG A 206 -13.85 -13.69 -4.58
C ARG A 206 -12.58 -14.46 -4.94
N GLY A 207 -11.41 -13.81 -4.88
CA GLY A 207 -10.12 -14.30 -5.34
C GLY A 207 -9.34 -13.29 -6.18
N LEU A 208 -8.01 -13.49 -6.28
CA LEU A 208 -7.08 -12.62 -7.00
C LEU A 208 -6.63 -13.32 -8.30
N ASN A 209 -7.45 -13.23 -9.35
CA ASN A 209 -7.23 -13.97 -10.58
C ASN A 209 -6.35 -13.21 -11.60
N PHE A 210 -6.92 -12.22 -12.30
CA PHE A 210 -6.20 -11.41 -13.28
C PHE A 210 -6.31 -9.93 -12.93
N ALA A 211 -5.17 -9.24 -12.89
CA ALA A 211 -5.11 -7.79 -12.73
C ALA A 211 -4.50 -7.12 -13.97
N VAL A 212 -5.14 -6.03 -14.39
CA VAL A 212 -4.61 -5.09 -15.38
C VAL A 212 -4.39 -3.76 -14.69
N ILE A 213 -3.12 -3.39 -14.51
CA ILE A 213 -2.72 -2.17 -13.80
C ILE A 213 -2.49 -1.06 -14.83
N ASP A 214 -3.34 -0.02 -14.80
CA ASP A 214 -3.07 1.23 -15.51
C ASP A 214 -2.01 2.04 -14.76
N GLU A 215 -1.10 2.67 -15.50
CA GLU A 215 0.03 3.41 -14.93
C GLU A 215 0.88 2.54 -13.96
N VAL A 216 1.19 1.32 -14.41
CA VAL A 216 1.87 0.28 -13.61
C VAL A 216 3.18 0.73 -12.99
N ASP A 217 3.91 1.62 -13.65
CA ASP A 217 5.14 2.22 -13.15
C ASP A 217 4.91 3.09 -11.92
N SER A 218 3.78 3.76 -11.80
CA SER A 218 3.52 4.48 -10.56
C SER A 218 2.99 3.62 -9.45
N ILE A 219 2.15 2.63 -9.75
CA ILE A 219 1.60 1.77 -8.70
C ILE A 219 2.70 0.85 -8.14
N LEU A 220 3.47 0.19 -9.01
CA LEU A 220 4.43 -0.83 -8.60
C LEU A 220 5.86 -0.30 -8.32
N ILE A 221 6.15 0.97 -8.65
CA ILE A 221 7.47 1.59 -8.40
C ILE A 221 7.35 2.83 -7.50
N ASP A 222 6.51 3.82 -7.87
CA ASP A 222 6.42 5.08 -7.12
C ASP A 222 5.67 4.94 -5.79
N GLU A 223 4.56 4.20 -5.80
CA GLU A 223 3.70 3.98 -4.64
C GLU A 223 4.18 2.81 -3.77
N ALA A 224 4.89 1.85 -4.37
CA ALA A 224 5.51 0.70 -3.70
C ALA A 224 6.68 1.04 -2.75
N ARG A 225 6.84 2.32 -2.38
CA ARG A 225 7.81 2.79 -1.39
C ARG A 225 7.31 2.63 0.06
N THR A 226 6.00 2.57 0.27
CA THR A 226 5.39 2.42 1.60
C THR A 226 4.42 1.22 1.61
N PRO A 227 4.39 0.42 2.69
CA PRO A 227 3.43 -0.66 2.83
C PRO A 227 2.02 -0.14 3.14
N LEU A 228 1.01 -0.95 2.85
CA LEU A 228 -0.36 -0.75 3.31
C LEU A 228 -0.47 -1.23 4.75
N ILE A 229 -0.99 -0.39 5.64
CA ILE A 229 -1.11 -0.71 7.06
C ILE A 229 -2.54 -0.46 7.55
N ILE A 230 -3.10 -1.44 8.27
CA ILE A 230 -4.29 -1.26 9.10
C ILE A 230 -3.82 -1.13 10.54
N SER A 231 -4.10 0.03 11.16
CA SER A 231 -3.79 0.25 12.57
C SER A 231 -5.05 0.16 13.44
N GLY A 232 -4.89 -0.38 14.66
CA GLY A 232 -5.90 -0.44 15.71
C GLY A 232 -5.42 0.27 16.97
N LYS A 233 -6.31 0.46 17.95
CA LYS A 233 -5.92 1.02 19.25
C LYS A 233 -5.30 -0.08 20.12
N ALA A 234 -4.12 0.18 20.69
CA ALA A 234 -3.58 -0.69 21.73
C ALA A 234 -4.44 -0.60 23.01
N LYS A 235 -4.62 -1.73 23.70
CA LYS A 235 -5.01 -1.76 25.12
C LYS A 235 -3.73 -1.92 25.95
N ASP A 236 -3.62 -1.11 27.00
CA ASP A 236 -2.77 -1.30 28.18
C ASP A 236 -1.24 -1.38 27.96
N ARG A 237 -0.57 -0.22 27.76
CA ARG A 237 0.91 -0.09 27.90
C ARG A 237 1.39 1.22 28.55
N GLU A 238 0.54 1.95 29.27
CA GLU A 238 0.93 3.20 29.95
C GLU A 238 2.13 3.00 30.90
N THR A 239 2.21 1.83 31.55
CA THR A 239 3.20 1.54 32.59
C THR A 239 4.66 1.56 32.09
N TYR A 240 4.96 1.07 30.89
CA TYR A 240 6.33 1.00 30.38
C TYR A 240 6.91 2.37 30.05
N TYR A 241 6.10 3.27 29.49
CA TYR A 241 6.51 4.64 29.22
C TYR A 241 6.87 5.39 30.51
N VAL A 242 6.09 5.19 31.56
CA VAL A 242 6.35 5.79 32.88
C VAL A 242 7.65 5.23 33.47
N GLN A 243 7.82 3.90 33.47
CA GLN A 243 9.02 3.25 34.02
C GLN A 243 10.29 3.61 33.24
N ALA A 244 10.23 3.60 31.90
CA ALA A 244 11.35 4.00 31.05
C ALA A 244 11.73 5.47 31.27
N ASN A 245 10.75 6.38 31.37
CA ASN A 245 10.99 7.79 31.67
C ASN A 245 11.64 8.00 33.05
N GLN A 246 11.23 7.25 34.07
CA GLN A 246 11.86 7.29 35.39
C GLN A 246 13.31 6.79 35.33
N PHE A 247 13.55 5.69 34.61
CA PHE A 247 14.88 5.13 34.43
C PHE A 247 15.85 6.12 33.76
N VAL A 248 15.47 6.66 32.59
CA VAL A 248 16.38 7.52 31.81
C VAL A 248 16.74 8.83 32.52
N LYS A 249 15.87 9.34 33.40
CA LYS A 249 16.15 10.54 34.22
C LYS A 249 17.27 10.34 35.25
N MET A 250 17.66 9.10 35.54
CA MET A 250 18.78 8.80 36.44
C MET A 250 20.12 8.62 35.70
N LEU A 251 20.09 8.54 34.37
CA LEU A 251 21.29 8.34 33.55
C LEU A 251 22.04 9.65 33.36
N LYS A 252 23.36 9.55 33.22
CA LYS A 252 24.25 10.69 32.99
C LYS A 252 24.83 10.67 31.58
N GLU A 253 24.92 11.85 30.97
CA GLU A 253 25.55 12.05 29.66
C GLU A 253 27.05 11.68 29.72
N GLU A 254 27.58 11.07 28.66
CA GLU A 254 28.95 10.55 28.51
C GLU A 254 29.32 9.36 29.43
N GLU A 255 28.68 9.23 30.61
CA GLU A 255 28.85 8.09 31.52
C GLU A 255 27.93 6.92 31.18
N ASP A 256 26.66 7.16 30.81
CA ASP A 256 25.63 6.12 30.61
C ASP A 256 25.03 6.10 29.20
N TYR A 257 25.13 7.21 28.47
CA TYR A 257 24.68 7.32 27.09
C TYR A 257 25.52 8.35 26.34
N THR A 258 25.52 8.25 25.01
CA THR A 258 26.17 9.19 24.11
C THR A 258 25.12 9.98 23.33
N TYR A 259 25.40 11.26 23.07
CA TYR A 259 24.53 12.14 22.29
C TYR A 259 25.32 12.84 21.17
N ASP A 260 24.91 12.60 19.92
CA ASP A 260 25.49 13.29 18.75
C ASP A 260 24.66 14.53 18.39
N ILE A 261 25.24 15.70 18.61
CA ILE A 261 24.62 17.02 18.37
C ILE A 261 24.22 17.20 16.88
N LYS A 262 24.98 16.66 15.93
CA LYS A 262 24.72 16.86 14.49
C LYS A 262 23.56 16.01 14.00
N THR A 263 23.50 14.77 14.46
CA THR A 263 22.48 13.80 14.04
C THR A 263 21.28 13.73 15.00
N ARG A 264 21.38 14.38 16.17
CA ARG A 264 20.45 14.26 17.29
C ARG A 264 20.19 12.81 17.72
N ASN A 265 21.17 11.94 17.49
CA ASN A 265 21.08 10.52 17.83
C ASN A 265 21.54 10.30 19.28
N ILE A 266 20.81 9.47 20.02
CA ILE A 266 21.11 9.15 21.43
C ILE A 266 21.12 7.63 21.62
N GLN A 267 22.15 7.12 22.29
CA GLN A 267 22.36 5.69 22.48
C GLN A 267 22.93 5.39 23.86
N LEU A 268 22.45 4.34 24.53
CA LEU A 268 23.08 3.83 25.74
C LEU A 268 24.50 3.35 25.43
N ASN A 269 25.41 3.55 26.37
CA ASN A 269 26.72 2.90 26.38
C ASN A 269 26.69 1.66 27.30
N GLU A 270 27.82 0.97 27.45
CA GLU A 270 27.91 -0.25 28.29
C GLU A 270 27.43 -0.04 29.74
N SER A 271 27.80 1.08 30.37
CA SER A 271 27.34 1.42 31.73
C SER A 271 25.83 1.64 31.79
N GLY A 272 25.26 2.34 30.80
CA GLY A 272 23.81 2.54 30.71
C GLY A 272 23.04 1.24 30.49
N MET A 273 23.61 0.30 29.72
CA MET A 273 23.05 -1.03 29.49
C MET A 273 23.03 -1.85 30.79
N GLU A 274 24.15 -1.93 31.51
CA GLU A 274 24.20 -2.63 32.80
C GLU A 274 23.24 -2.04 33.84
N LYS A 275 23.08 -0.71 33.85
CA LYS A 275 22.12 -0.04 34.74
C LYS A 275 20.68 -0.38 34.37
N ALA A 276 20.37 -0.48 33.08
CA ALA A 276 19.05 -0.92 32.62
C ALA A 276 18.77 -2.37 33.06
N GLU A 277 19.72 -3.27 32.84
CA GLU A 277 19.64 -4.68 33.26
C GLU A 277 19.41 -4.81 34.76
N LYS A 278 20.15 -4.06 35.58
CA LYS A 278 19.96 -4.04 37.05
C LYS A 278 18.61 -3.44 37.45
N TRP A 279 18.18 -2.35 36.83
CA TRP A 279 16.92 -1.66 37.18
C TRP A 279 15.70 -2.51 36.85
N PHE A 280 15.68 -3.08 35.65
CA PHE A 280 14.57 -3.89 35.15
C PHE A 280 14.70 -5.39 35.52
N LYS A 281 15.78 -5.78 36.21
CA LYS A 281 16.10 -7.16 36.64
C LYS A 281 16.15 -8.13 35.48
N LEU A 282 16.97 -7.80 34.48
CA LEU A 282 17.14 -8.56 33.25
C LEU A 282 18.58 -9.07 33.17
N ASP A 283 18.76 -10.23 32.53
CA ASP A 283 20.10 -10.77 32.28
C ASP A 283 20.80 -10.08 31.09
N ASN A 284 20.02 -9.73 30.06
CA ASN A 284 20.52 -9.05 28.86
C ASN A 284 19.43 -8.14 28.28
N LEU A 285 19.71 -6.84 28.17
CA LEU A 285 18.73 -5.87 27.65
C LEU A 285 18.38 -6.09 26.17
N TYR A 286 19.29 -6.68 25.38
CA TYR A 286 19.12 -6.88 23.94
C TYR A 286 18.46 -8.21 23.58
N ASP A 287 18.01 -8.97 24.58
CA ASP A 287 17.24 -10.18 24.36
C ASP A 287 15.90 -9.87 23.65
N VAL A 288 15.45 -10.79 22.81
CA VAL A 288 14.21 -10.70 22.02
C VAL A 288 13.00 -10.46 22.93
N LYS A 289 12.99 -11.07 24.11
CA LYS A 289 11.95 -10.86 25.14
C LYS A 289 11.88 -9.41 25.66
N HIS A 290 12.89 -8.57 25.41
CA HIS A 290 13.01 -7.22 25.92
C HIS A 290 13.06 -6.13 24.84
N VAL A 291 12.83 -6.48 23.57
CA VAL A 291 12.82 -5.53 22.43
C VAL A 291 11.87 -4.36 22.68
N ASN A 292 10.67 -4.64 23.19
CA ASN A 292 9.69 -3.61 23.53
C ASN A 292 10.26 -2.66 24.59
N LEU A 293 10.85 -3.16 25.67
CA LEU A 293 11.40 -2.35 26.74
C LEU A 293 12.58 -1.50 26.26
N LEU A 294 13.51 -2.10 25.50
CA LEU A 294 14.63 -1.40 24.89
C LEU A 294 14.14 -0.26 23.98
N HIS A 295 13.10 -0.50 23.19
CA HIS A 295 12.45 0.54 22.39
C HIS A 295 11.92 1.69 23.26
N HIS A 296 11.18 1.40 24.34
CA HIS A 296 10.66 2.44 25.23
C HIS A 296 11.78 3.23 25.93
N ILE A 297 12.88 2.58 26.34
CA ILE A 297 14.06 3.25 26.91
C ILE A 297 14.67 4.20 25.89
N ASN A 298 14.83 3.78 24.63
CA ASN A 298 15.37 4.63 23.57
C ASN A 298 14.45 5.82 23.26
N GLN A 299 13.13 5.62 23.19
CA GLN A 299 12.18 6.73 23.02
C GLN A 299 12.19 7.67 24.22
N ALA A 300 12.32 7.15 25.44
CA ALA A 300 12.42 7.96 26.65
C ALA A 300 13.73 8.76 26.69
N LEU A 301 14.87 8.20 26.28
CA LEU A 301 16.14 8.91 26.11
C LEU A 301 15.98 10.06 25.13
N LYS A 302 15.42 9.77 23.94
CA LYS A 302 15.18 10.77 22.90
C LYS A 302 14.24 11.88 23.39
N ALA A 303 13.14 11.52 24.03
CA ALA A 303 12.19 12.48 24.60
C ALA A 303 12.86 13.38 25.64
N ASN A 304 13.69 12.84 26.52
CA ASN A 304 14.33 13.59 27.60
C ASN A 304 15.47 14.49 27.12
N PHE A 305 16.33 13.99 26.24
CA PHE A 305 17.63 14.61 25.94
C PHE A 305 17.77 15.16 24.52
N SER A 306 16.92 14.73 23.57
CA SER A 306 16.93 15.24 22.19
C SER A 306 15.77 16.19 21.87
N MET A 307 14.66 16.07 22.61
CA MET A 307 13.43 16.85 22.37
C MET A 307 13.26 17.95 23.41
N GLU A 308 13.29 19.20 22.97
CA GLU A 308 13.20 20.39 23.82
C GLU A 308 11.78 20.96 23.86
N ARG A 309 11.30 21.23 25.09
CA ARG A 309 10.04 21.93 25.32
C ARG A 309 10.18 23.39 24.90
N ASP A 310 9.12 23.93 24.31
CA ASP A 310 9.01 25.27 23.72
C ASP A 310 9.91 25.53 22.49
N VAL A 311 10.62 24.50 22.01
CA VAL A 311 11.42 24.52 20.77
C VAL A 311 10.89 23.49 19.76
N ASP A 312 10.86 22.21 20.14
CA ASP A 312 10.38 21.13 19.27
C ASP A 312 8.88 20.85 19.48
N TYR A 313 8.36 21.08 20.68
CA TYR A 313 6.95 20.93 21.03
C TYR A 313 6.55 21.87 22.17
N VAL A 314 5.25 22.14 22.31
CA VAL A 314 4.66 22.83 23.46
C VAL A 314 3.63 21.95 24.14
N VAL A 315 3.41 22.20 25.43
CA VAL A 315 2.40 21.51 26.24
C VAL A 315 1.14 22.38 26.31
N ASP A 316 -0.02 21.87 25.88
CA ASP A 316 -1.32 22.54 25.92
C ASP A 316 -2.35 21.69 26.69
N GLN A 317 -3.52 22.26 27.02
CA GLN A 317 -4.61 21.54 27.71
C GLN A 317 -5.15 20.33 26.92
N GLU A 318 -4.94 20.30 25.61
CA GLU A 318 -5.34 19.19 24.72
C GLU A 318 -4.24 18.14 24.51
N GLY A 319 -3.04 18.31 25.10
CA GLY A 319 -1.88 17.42 24.97
C GLY A 319 -0.62 18.08 24.39
N ILE A 320 0.30 17.26 23.89
CA ILE A 320 1.56 17.71 23.26
C ILE A 320 1.32 18.24 21.84
N LEU A 321 1.74 19.46 21.54
CA LEU A 321 1.64 20.09 20.21
C LEU A 321 3.03 20.30 19.61
N ILE A 322 3.29 19.75 18.42
CA ILE A 322 4.58 19.93 17.72
C ILE A 322 4.73 21.37 17.24
N VAL A 323 5.92 21.94 17.39
CA VAL A 323 6.28 23.26 16.86
C VAL A 323 7.01 23.09 15.53
N ASP A 324 6.59 23.85 14.52
CA ASP A 324 7.35 23.97 13.28
C ASP A 324 8.58 24.88 13.53
N GLN A 325 9.78 24.31 13.45
CA GLN A 325 11.05 25.00 13.74
C GLN A 325 11.31 26.20 12.83
N PHE A 326 10.71 26.26 11.63
CA PHE A 326 10.90 27.39 10.71
C PHE A 326 9.93 28.54 10.96
N THR A 327 8.72 28.23 11.42
CA THR A 327 7.64 29.23 11.54
C THR A 327 7.25 29.55 12.99
N GLY A 328 7.71 28.76 13.96
CA GLY A 328 7.32 28.85 15.37
C GLY A 328 5.84 28.54 15.63
N ARG A 329 5.11 28.03 14.62
CA ARG A 329 3.68 27.74 14.73
C ARG A 329 3.44 26.35 15.29
N THR A 330 2.44 26.23 16.14
CA THR A 330 1.98 24.94 16.66
C THR A 330 1.17 24.17 15.62
N MET A 331 1.54 22.91 15.40
CA MET A 331 0.91 22.03 14.42
C MET A 331 -0.14 21.14 15.10
N LYS A 332 -1.34 21.71 15.30
CA LYS A 332 -2.47 20.97 15.90
C LYS A 332 -2.81 19.70 15.11
N GLY A 333 -2.92 18.58 15.82
CA GLY A 333 -3.25 17.26 15.27
C GLY A 333 -2.09 16.50 14.62
N ARG A 334 -0.84 16.97 14.73
CA ARG A 334 0.35 16.16 14.43
C ARG A 334 0.89 15.51 15.69
N ARG A 335 1.38 14.29 15.56
CA ARG A 335 2.07 13.53 16.62
C ARG A 335 3.44 13.07 16.14
N PHE A 336 4.34 12.85 17.08
CA PHE A 336 5.59 12.15 16.80
C PHE A 336 5.29 10.67 16.62
N SER A 337 6.00 10.00 15.72
CA SER A 337 5.84 8.57 15.42
C SER A 337 6.64 7.71 16.40
N ASP A 338 6.46 6.39 16.31
CA ASP A 338 7.37 5.40 16.91
C ASP A 338 7.47 5.51 18.44
N GLY A 339 6.33 5.76 19.11
CA GLY A 339 6.27 5.88 20.57
C GLY A 339 6.88 7.15 21.17
N LEU A 340 7.55 7.99 20.36
CA LEU A 340 8.18 9.22 20.84
C LEU A 340 7.16 10.21 21.42
N HIS A 341 5.94 10.26 20.87
CA HIS A 341 4.91 11.18 21.37
C HIS A 341 4.48 10.77 22.78
N GLN A 342 4.29 9.47 23.01
CA GLN A 342 3.95 8.87 24.30
C GLN A 342 5.10 9.03 25.29
N ALA A 343 6.35 8.88 24.84
CA ALA A 343 7.51 9.14 25.68
C ALA A 343 7.61 10.62 26.11
N ILE A 344 7.22 11.57 25.25
CA ILE A 344 7.13 13.00 25.62
C ILE A 344 5.95 13.26 26.56
N GLU A 345 4.78 12.64 26.32
CA GLU A 345 3.65 12.69 27.25
C GLU A 345 4.07 12.19 28.65
N ALA A 346 4.80 11.08 28.71
CA ALA A 346 5.36 10.54 29.95
C ALA A 346 6.44 11.45 30.58
N LYS A 347 7.31 12.06 29.77
CA LYS A 347 8.31 13.06 30.22
C LYS A 347 7.65 14.22 30.94
N GLU A 348 6.58 14.76 30.35
CA GLU A 348 5.83 15.92 30.83
C GLU A 348 4.75 15.57 31.86
N GLY A 349 4.55 14.28 32.17
CA GLY A 349 3.59 13.81 33.17
C GLY A 349 2.12 13.96 32.75
N MET A 350 1.84 13.88 31.45
CA MET A 350 0.49 13.92 30.89
C MET A 350 -0.12 12.51 30.80
N ASP A 351 -1.45 12.44 30.65
CA ASP A 351 -2.14 11.19 30.32
C ASP A 351 -1.60 10.64 28.99
N ILE A 352 -1.01 9.45 29.03
CA ILE A 352 -0.35 8.84 27.87
C ILE A 352 -1.42 8.28 26.95
N GLN A 353 -1.43 8.75 25.71
CA GLN A 353 -2.44 8.34 24.75
C GLN A 353 -2.03 7.01 24.10
N ASN A 354 -2.92 6.01 24.13
CA ASN A 354 -2.66 4.70 23.55
C ASN A 354 -2.08 4.79 22.13
N GLU A 355 -1.07 3.97 21.90
CA GLU A 355 -0.44 3.82 20.60
C GLU A 355 -1.39 3.21 19.57
N SER A 356 -1.17 3.59 18.32
CA SER A 356 -1.70 2.85 17.19
C SER A 356 -0.84 1.61 16.97
N ARG A 357 -1.43 0.42 17.06
CA ARG A 357 -0.77 -0.85 16.78
C ARG A 357 -1.00 -1.26 15.33
N THR A 358 0.01 -1.78 14.65
CA THR A 358 -0.13 -2.41 13.34
C THR A 358 -0.88 -3.73 13.48
N MET A 359 -2.10 -3.80 12.95
CA MET A 359 -2.96 -4.99 12.99
C MET A 359 -2.73 -5.91 11.80
N ALA A 360 -2.54 -5.31 10.64
CA ALA A 360 -2.22 -5.99 9.40
C ALA A 360 -1.39 -5.05 8.54
N SER A 361 -0.43 -5.59 7.81
CA SER A 361 0.45 -4.82 6.93
C SER A 361 0.83 -5.64 5.71
N ILE A 362 0.86 -5.10 4.50
CA ILE A 362 1.41 -5.78 3.31
C ILE A 362 2.04 -4.76 2.36
N THR A 363 3.16 -5.10 1.72
CA THR A 363 3.72 -4.27 0.65
C THR A 363 2.93 -4.44 -0.66
N PHE A 364 2.92 -3.41 -1.52
CA PHE A 364 2.32 -3.56 -2.86
C PHE A 364 2.98 -4.67 -3.67
N GLN A 365 4.30 -4.82 -3.55
CA GLN A 365 5.07 -5.88 -4.18
C GLN A 365 4.48 -7.26 -3.85
N ASN A 366 4.38 -7.58 -2.56
CA ASN A 366 3.90 -8.88 -2.12
C ASN A 366 2.40 -9.05 -2.34
N PHE A 367 1.61 -7.98 -2.24
CA PHE A 367 0.19 -8.02 -2.56
C PHE A 367 -0.08 -8.40 -4.02
N PHE A 368 0.56 -7.71 -4.97
CA PHE A 368 0.30 -7.96 -6.40
C PHE A 368 0.86 -9.30 -6.90
N ARG A 369 1.84 -9.87 -6.20
CA ARG A 369 2.34 -11.23 -6.46
C ARG A 369 1.35 -12.34 -6.10
N LEU A 370 0.30 -12.04 -5.34
CA LEU A 370 -0.76 -13.00 -5.03
C LEU A 370 -1.69 -13.27 -6.21
N PHE A 371 -1.65 -12.44 -7.27
CA PHE A 371 -2.48 -12.66 -8.45
C PHE A 371 -1.96 -13.83 -9.29
N ASN A 372 -2.88 -14.67 -9.77
CA ASN A 372 -2.52 -15.75 -10.72
C ASN A 372 -1.89 -15.20 -12.00
N LYS A 373 -2.30 -13.99 -12.40
CA LYS A 373 -1.80 -13.31 -13.60
C LYS A 373 -1.83 -11.79 -13.38
N LEU A 374 -0.72 -11.14 -13.67
CA LEU A 374 -0.55 -9.70 -13.53
C LEU A 374 -0.14 -9.11 -14.88
N SER A 375 -0.74 -7.99 -15.25
CA SER A 375 -0.38 -7.24 -16.46
C SER A 375 -0.45 -5.75 -16.18
N GLY A 376 0.27 -4.96 -16.97
CA GLY A 376 0.35 -3.53 -16.74
C GLY A 376 0.54 -2.72 -18.01
N MET A 377 0.06 -1.49 -18.00
CA MET A 377 0.24 -0.55 -19.13
C MET A 377 0.76 0.79 -18.63
N THR A 378 1.67 1.39 -19.38
CA THR A 378 2.21 2.72 -19.09
C THR A 378 2.91 3.31 -20.31
N GLY A 379 3.23 4.61 -20.31
CA GLY A 379 4.06 5.23 -21.33
C GLY A 379 5.56 5.01 -21.16
N THR A 380 5.97 4.51 -19.99
CA THR A 380 7.35 4.64 -19.49
C THR A 380 7.70 3.51 -18.51
N ALA A 381 7.92 2.28 -18.97
CA ALA A 381 8.30 1.15 -18.10
C ALA A 381 9.69 0.58 -18.39
N LYS A 382 10.24 0.80 -19.59
CA LYS A 382 11.43 0.09 -20.06
C LYS A 382 12.67 0.36 -19.22
N THR A 383 12.74 1.52 -18.57
CA THR A 383 13.86 1.85 -17.66
C THR A 383 13.91 0.92 -16.45
N GLU A 384 12.75 0.49 -15.95
CA GLU A 384 12.62 -0.36 -14.75
C GLU A 384 12.31 -1.83 -15.09
N GLU A 385 12.57 -2.26 -16.33
CA GLU A 385 12.24 -3.64 -16.76
C GLU A 385 12.89 -4.70 -15.88
N GLU A 386 14.12 -4.45 -15.40
CA GLU A 386 14.80 -5.35 -14.49
C GLU A 386 14.05 -5.50 -13.16
N GLU A 387 13.53 -4.41 -12.60
CA GLU A 387 12.74 -4.44 -11.37
C GLU A 387 11.41 -5.19 -11.59
N PHE A 388 10.72 -4.92 -12.69
CA PHE A 388 9.48 -5.64 -13.04
C PHE A 388 9.68 -7.13 -13.23
N MET A 389 10.77 -7.52 -13.90
CA MET A 389 11.10 -8.91 -14.13
C MET A 389 11.50 -9.62 -12.82
N ASN A 390 12.34 -8.98 -12.01
CA ASN A 390 12.85 -9.60 -10.77
C ASN A 390 11.78 -9.75 -9.69
N ILE A 391 10.85 -8.80 -9.57
CA ILE A 391 9.83 -8.80 -8.51
C ILE A 391 8.54 -9.48 -8.97
N TYR A 392 8.07 -9.18 -10.19
CA TYR A 392 6.74 -9.58 -10.67
C TYR A 392 6.78 -10.57 -11.84
N ASN A 393 7.97 -10.92 -12.35
CA ASN A 393 8.14 -11.77 -13.53
C ASN A 393 7.42 -11.21 -14.78
N MET A 394 7.43 -9.89 -14.95
CA MET A 394 6.79 -9.19 -16.06
C MET A 394 7.84 -8.54 -16.98
N ARG A 395 7.79 -8.82 -18.29
CA ARG A 395 8.68 -8.18 -19.26
C ARG A 395 8.05 -6.90 -19.80
N VAL A 396 8.87 -5.97 -20.27
CA VAL A 396 8.39 -4.70 -20.83
C VAL A 396 8.52 -4.71 -22.34
N THR A 397 7.36 -4.75 -23.02
CA THR A 397 7.28 -4.65 -24.48
C THR A 397 6.96 -3.21 -24.89
N GLN A 398 7.87 -2.58 -25.63
CA GLN A 398 7.64 -1.22 -26.15
C GLN A 398 6.83 -1.28 -27.44
N ILE A 399 5.53 -1.02 -27.33
CA ILE A 399 4.60 -1.01 -28.45
C ILE A 399 4.89 0.25 -29.31
N PRO A 400 4.97 0.10 -30.64
CA PRO A 400 5.18 1.24 -31.54
C PRO A 400 4.00 2.22 -31.46
N THR A 401 4.25 3.49 -31.74
CA THR A 401 3.17 4.49 -31.84
C THR A 401 2.37 4.29 -33.13
N ASN A 402 1.07 4.57 -33.09
CA ASN A 402 0.19 4.51 -34.26
C ASN A 402 0.65 5.48 -35.37
N LYS A 403 1.07 6.68 -34.97
CA LYS A 403 1.63 7.71 -35.85
C LYS A 403 3.02 8.14 -35.34
N PRO A 404 3.95 8.54 -36.23
CA PRO A 404 5.26 9.05 -35.81
C PRO A 404 5.12 10.29 -34.92
N VAL A 405 5.91 10.36 -33.85
CA VAL A 405 5.94 11.52 -32.95
C VAL A 405 6.59 12.72 -33.67
N GLN A 406 5.88 13.85 -33.71
CA GLN A 406 6.37 15.10 -34.33
C GLN A 406 6.76 16.18 -33.30
N ARG A 407 6.68 15.84 -31.99
CA ARG A 407 7.07 16.74 -30.91
C ARG A 407 8.56 17.05 -30.97
N ILE A 408 8.91 18.31 -30.73
CA ILE A 408 10.30 18.75 -30.58
C ILE A 408 10.61 18.81 -29.08
N ASP A 409 11.50 17.90 -28.63
CA ASP A 409 12.02 17.92 -27.27
C ASP A 409 13.31 18.73 -27.22
N ASN A 410 13.22 19.97 -26.75
CA ASN A 410 14.36 20.89 -26.65
C ASN A 410 15.34 20.44 -25.55
N THR A 411 16.59 20.84 -25.70
CA THR A 411 17.61 20.65 -24.65
C THR A 411 17.29 21.48 -23.41
N ASP A 412 17.72 20.98 -22.25
CA ASP A 412 17.51 21.67 -20.98
C ASP A 412 18.20 23.03 -20.94
N ARG A 413 17.48 24.04 -20.46
CA ARG A 413 17.97 25.41 -20.25
C ARG A 413 18.36 25.55 -18.78
N ILE A 414 19.63 25.79 -18.51
CA ILE A 414 20.19 25.71 -17.16
C ILE A 414 20.61 27.12 -16.69
N TYR A 415 20.25 27.47 -15.46
CA TYR A 415 20.49 28.78 -14.87
C TYR A 415 21.26 28.66 -13.55
N ALA A 416 21.98 29.71 -13.17
CA ALA A 416 22.77 29.71 -11.94
C ALA A 416 21.88 29.74 -10.68
N ALA A 417 20.79 30.51 -10.70
CA ALA A 417 19.90 30.72 -9.54
C ALA A 417 18.43 30.47 -9.90
N GLU A 418 17.63 30.12 -8.89
CA GLU A 418 16.21 29.79 -9.05
C GLU A 418 15.39 31.00 -9.52
N GLU A 419 15.70 32.19 -9.04
CA GLU A 419 15.00 33.42 -9.45
C GLU A 419 15.14 33.71 -10.95
N ILE A 420 16.34 33.47 -11.50
CA ILE A 420 16.65 33.69 -12.92
C ILE A 420 15.91 32.64 -13.78
N LYS A 421 15.93 31.38 -13.35
CA LYS A 421 15.14 30.28 -13.96
C LYS A 421 13.67 30.65 -14.06
N LEU A 422 13.06 31.10 -12.96
CA LEU A 422 11.63 31.44 -12.91
C LEU A 422 11.29 32.64 -13.79
N LYS A 423 12.14 33.67 -13.84
CA LYS A 423 11.98 34.78 -14.79
C LYS A 423 12.01 34.29 -16.24
N ALA A 424 12.93 33.39 -16.58
CA ALA A 424 13.01 32.82 -17.93
C ALA A 424 11.78 31.98 -18.30
N VAL A 425 11.26 31.17 -17.37
CA VAL A 425 10.00 30.42 -17.55
C VAL A 425 8.84 31.38 -17.82
N VAL A 426 8.68 32.42 -17.00
CA VAL A 426 7.58 33.40 -17.17
C VAL A 426 7.69 34.15 -18.50
N ASN A 427 8.90 34.52 -18.94
CA ASN A 427 9.11 35.16 -20.22
C ASN A 427 8.72 34.25 -21.40
N ASP A 428 9.10 32.97 -21.38
CA ASP A 428 8.68 31.99 -22.40
C ASP A 428 7.14 31.85 -22.44
N VAL A 429 6.51 31.80 -21.26
CA VAL A 429 5.04 31.75 -21.16
C VAL A 429 4.41 33.00 -21.77
N ILE A 430 4.94 34.20 -21.51
CA ILE A 430 4.44 35.46 -22.06
C ILE A 430 4.54 35.46 -23.59
N GLU A 431 5.68 35.03 -24.15
CA GLU A 431 5.90 35.01 -25.60
C GLU A 431 4.96 34.04 -26.32
N ARG A 432 4.79 32.83 -25.78
CA ARG A 432 3.90 31.81 -26.33
C ARG A 432 2.43 32.20 -26.18
N HIS A 433 2.05 32.74 -25.02
CA HIS A 433 0.68 33.19 -24.76
C HIS A 433 0.29 34.36 -25.69
N LYS A 434 1.21 35.29 -25.98
CA LYS A 434 0.99 36.35 -26.99
C LYS A 434 0.68 35.80 -28.38
N LYS A 435 1.30 34.69 -28.77
CA LYS A 435 1.01 33.98 -30.03
C LYS A 435 -0.29 33.16 -29.95
N GLY A 436 -0.83 32.93 -28.75
CA GLY A 436 -2.01 32.12 -28.49
C GLY A 436 -1.74 30.62 -28.38
N GLN A 437 -0.47 30.20 -28.33
CA GLN A 437 -0.11 28.78 -28.15
C GLN A 437 -0.53 28.30 -26.75
N PRO A 438 -1.17 27.13 -26.60
CA PRO A 438 -1.47 26.56 -25.29
C PRO A 438 -0.21 26.07 -24.58
N ILE A 439 -0.19 26.23 -23.25
CA ILE A 439 0.99 25.97 -22.42
C ILE A 439 0.59 25.13 -21.20
N LEU A 440 1.34 24.06 -20.98
CA LEU A 440 1.30 23.26 -19.75
C LEU A 440 2.63 23.41 -19.01
N ILE A 441 2.58 23.94 -17.79
CA ILE A 441 3.74 24.13 -16.92
C ILE A 441 3.71 23.04 -15.85
N GLY A 442 4.71 22.16 -15.86
CA GLY A 442 4.88 21.09 -14.88
C GLY A 442 5.82 21.51 -13.75
N THR A 443 5.36 21.43 -12.51
CA THR A 443 6.18 21.68 -11.31
C THR A 443 6.24 20.44 -10.41
N VAL A 444 7.29 20.36 -9.59
CA VAL A 444 7.46 19.27 -8.62
C VAL A 444 6.66 19.55 -7.34
N ALA A 445 6.76 20.78 -6.82
CA ALA A 445 6.16 21.21 -5.56
C ALA A 445 4.96 22.16 -5.76
N VAL A 446 4.06 22.20 -4.76
CA VAL A 446 2.88 23.09 -4.75
C VAL A 446 3.32 24.54 -4.55
N GLU A 447 4.36 24.75 -3.76
CA GLU A 447 4.97 26.05 -3.47
C GLU A 447 5.47 26.73 -4.75
N THR A 448 6.17 25.97 -5.61
CA THR A 448 6.65 26.44 -6.92
C THR A 448 5.48 26.77 -7.86
N SER A 449 4.43 25.94 -7.84
CA SER A 449 3.20 26.21 -8.60
C SER A 449 2.55 27.54 -8.20
N GLU A 450 2.44 27.83 -6.90
CA GLU A 450 1.89 29.09 -6.38
C GLU A 450 2.80 30.29 -6.69
N LEU A 451 4.12 30.10 -6.63
CA LEU A 451 5.09 31.15 -6.98
C LEU A 451 4.96 31.57 -8.45
N ILE A 452 4.92 30.61 -9.37
CA ILE A 452 4.72 30.86 -10.80
C ILE A 452 3.35 31.50 -11.06
N SER A 453 2.30 30.98 -10.41
CA SER A 453 0.95 31.55 -10.47
C SER A 453 0.93 33.04 -10.10
N ASN A 454 1.61 33.41 -9.02
CA ASN A 454 1.72 34.81 -8.60
C ASN A 454 2.50 35.66 -9.61
N LEU A 455 3.57 35.13 -10.21
CA LEU A 455 4.33 35.82 -11.26
C LEU A 455 3.49 36.03 -12.53
N LEU A 456 2.71 35.04 -12.95
CA LEU A 456 1.81 35.16 -14.11
C LEU A 456 0.66 36.14 -13.86
N LYS A 457 0.09 36.16 -12.63
CA LYS A 457 -0.93 37.16 -12.24
C LYS A 457 -0.40 38.59 -12.35
N LYS A 458 0.84 38.83 -11.92
CA LYS A 458 1.50 40.16 -12.05
C LYS A 458 1.59 40.62 -13.51
N HIS A 459 1.68 39.69 -14.46
CA HIS A 459 1.71 39.96 -15.90
C HIS A 459 0.32 39.91 -16.57
N GLY A 460 -0.77 39.76 -15.81
CA GLY A 460 -2.13 39.75 -16.33
C GLY A 460 -2.50 38.48 -17.12
N ILE A 461 -1.74 37.40 -16.99
CA ILE A 461 -2.00 36.13 -17.70
C ILE A 461 -2.98 35.28 -16.89
N ARG A 462 -4.15 35.01 -17.48
CA ARG A 462 -5.11 34.07 -16.90
C ARG A 462 -4.59 32.65 -17.05
N HIS A 463 -4.64 31.88 -15.98
CA HIS A 463 -4.16 30.51 -15.94
C HIS A 463 -4.92 29.70 -14.89
N ASN A 464 -4.82 28.38 -15.00
CA ASN A 464 -5.32 27.44 -14.00
C ASN A 464 -4.15 26.81 -13.24
N VAL A 465 -4.38 26.45 -11.97
CA VAL A 465 -3.41 25.74 -11.12
C VAL A 465 -4.03 24.45 -10.62
N LEU A 466 -3.33 23.34 -10.80
CA LEU A 466 -3.77 22.00 -10.44
C LEU A 466 -2.79 21.40 -9.45
N ASN A 467 -3.30 21.03 -8.27
CA ASN A 467 -2.49 20.65 -7.10
C ASN A 467 -2.84 19.25 -6.58
N ALA A 468 -3.45 18.38 -7.41
CA ALA A 468 -3.89 17.02 -7.07
C ALA A 468 -4.84 16.95 -5.85
N LYS A 469 -5.72 17.95 -5.67
CA LYS A 469 -6.67 18.00 -4.54
C LYS A 469 -8.06 17.48 -4.91
N ASN A 470 -8.51 17.74 -6.15
CA ASN A 470 -9.81 17.29 -6.63
C ASN A 470 -9.67 16.80 -8.07
N HIS A 471 -9.48 15.49 -8.22
CA HIS A 471 -9.18 14.87 -9.51
C HIS A 471 -10.25 15.13 -10.57
N GLY A 472 -11.54 15.12 -10.21
CA GLY A 472 -12.62 15.37 -11.17
C GLY A 472 -12.59 16.79 -11.74
N ARG A 473 -12.51 17.81 -10.88
CA ARG A 473 -12.42 19.21 -11.32
C ARG A 473 -11.13 19.47 -12.10
N GLU A 474 -10.03 18.86 -11.69
CA GLU A 474 -8.75 19.01 -12.38
C GLU A 474 -8.77 18.37 -13.76
N ALA A 475 -9.44 17.22 -13.92
CA ALA A 475 -9.62 16.57 -15.22
C ALA A 475 -10.42 17.43 -16.20
N GLU A 476 -11.48 18.11 -15.74
CA GLU A 476 -12.23 19.07 -16.57
C GLU A 476 -11.33 20.20 -17.08
N ILE A 477 -10.48 20.75 -16.21
CA ILE A 477 -9.53 21.81 -16.58
C ILE A 477 -8.50 21.29 -17.59
N ILE A 478 -8.00 20.07 -17.40
CA ILE A 478 -7.00 19.46 -18.29
C ILE A 478 -7.56 19.19 -19.69
N LYS A 479 -8.83 18.75 -19.81
CA LYS A 479 -9.48 18.57 -21.12
C LYS A 479 -9.48 19.86 -21.95
N GLU A 480 -9.51 21.01 -21.27
CA GLU A 480 -9.55 22.34 -21.86
C GLU A 480 -8.14 22.96 -22.06
N ALA A 481 -7.09 22.34 -21.52
CA ALA A 481 -5.72 22.87 -21.53
C ALA A 481 -5.09 22.96 -22.94
N GLY A 482 -5.68 22.27 -23.92
CA GLY A 482 -5.23 22.30 -25.32
C GLY A 482 -5.87 23.39 -26.19
N LYS A 483 -6.72 24.27 -25.61
CA LYS A 483 -7.37 25.35 -26.35
C LYS A 483 -6.45 26.56 -26.53
N LYS A 484 -6.68 27.33 -27.61
CA LYS A 484 -5.91 28.54 -27.92
C LYS A 484 -5.85 29.50 -26.72
N GLY A 485 -4.65 29.89 -26.32
CA GLY A 485 -4.38 30.79 -25.19
C GLY A 485 -4.51 30.16 -23.80
N ALA A 486 -4.77 28.85 -23.70
CA ALA A 486 -4.85 28.18 -22.40
C ALA A 486 -3.47 28.11 -21.73
N VAL A 487 -3.41 28.45 -20.44
CA VAL A 487 -2.22 28.31 -19.60
C VAL A 487 -2.59 27.50 -18.36
N THR A 488 -1.94 26.37 -18.17
CA THR A 488 -2.22 25.45 -17.07
C THR A 488 -0.93 25.14 -16.33
N ILE A 489 -0.93 25.33 -15.02
CA ILE A 489 0.13 24.90 -14.11
C ILE A 489 -0.34 23.61 -13.44
N ALA A 490 0.48 22.56 -13.50
CA ALA A 490 0.18 21.27 -12.91
C ALA A 490 1.36 20.78 -12.07
N THR A 491 1.09 20.39 -10.84
CA THR A 491 2.05 19.59 -10.07
C THR A 491 2.12 18.17 -10.64
N ASN A 492 3.21 17.45 -10.36
CA ASN A 492 3.54 16.13 -10.91
C ASN A 492 2.34 15.14 -11.02
N MET A 493 1.50 15.04 -9.99
CA MET A 493 0.36 14.11 -9.97
C MET A 493 -0.94 14.67 -10.57
N ALA A 494 -1.01 15.96 -10.84
CA ALA A 494 -2.25 16.62 -11.23
C ALA A 494 -2.59 16.35 -12.71
N GLY A 495 -3.86 16.08 -13.00
CA GLY A 495 -4.31 15.82 -14.37
C GLY A 495 -3.86 14.49 -14.98
N ARG A 496 -3.40 13.54 -14.15
CA ARG A 496 -3.03 12.21 -14.64
C ARG A 496 -4.22 11.43 -15.18
N GLY A 497 -3.98 10.61 -16.20
CA GLY A 497 -5.01 9.82 -16.87
C GLY A 497 -5.97 10.62 -17.76
N THR A 498 -5.85 11.95 -17.83
CA THR A 498 -6.67 12.78 -18.73
C THR A 498 -5.87 13.25 -19.94
N ASP A 499 -6.48 13.11 -21.11
CA ASP A 499 -5.90 13.46 -22.40
C ASP A 499 -6.13 14.94 -22.75
N ILE A 500 -5.07 15.63 -23.20
CA ILE A 500 -5.14 17.01 -23.70
C ILE A 500 -5.27 16.96 -25.22
N LYS A 501 -6.47 17.27 -25.73
CA LYS A 501 -6.71 17.38 -27.18
C LYS A 501 -6.44 18.80 -27.64
N LEU A 502 -5.77 18.95 -28.78
CA LEU A 502 -5.55 20.27 -29.38
C LEU A 502 -6.86 20.84 -29.92
N GLY A 503 -7.19 22.07 -29.52
CA GLY A 503 -8.35 22.79 -30.04
C GLY A 503 -8.13 23.32 -31.47
N ASP A 504 -9.18 23.90 -32.05
CA ASP A 504 -9.14 24.45 -33.41
C ASP A 504 -8.07 25.53 -33.57
N GLY A 505 -7.29 25.45 -34.65
CA GLY A 505 -6.25 26.41 -34.98
C GLY A 505 -4.97 26.31 -34.13
N VAL A 506 -4.87 25.33 -33.22
CA VAL A 506 -3.71 25.17 -32.33
C VAL A 506 -2.53 24.46 -32.99
N LYS A 507 -2.79 23.58 -33.96
CA LYS A 507 -1.72 22.88 -34.69
C LYS A 507 -0.84 23.87 -35.47
N GLU A 508 -1.45 24.88 -36.06
CA GLU A 508 -0.79 25.97 -36.78
C GLU A 508 0.03 26.88 -35.85
N LEU A 509 -0.29 26.89 -34.55
CA LEU A 509 0.45 27.64 -33.51
C LEU A 509 1.63 26.85 -32.93
N GLY A 510 1.93 25.66 -33.47
CA GLY A 510 3.00 24.78 -32.99
C GLY A 510 2.54 23.75 -31.95
N GLY A 511 1.23 23.58 -31.74
CA GLY A 511 0.68 22.59 -30.83
C GLY A 511 0.85 22.96 -29.35
N LEU A 512 0.73 21.96 -28.45
CA LEU A 512 0.89 22.17 -27.01
C LEU A 512 2.38 22.34 -26.65
N ALA A 513 2.70 23.45 -25.97
CA ALA A 513 4.01 23.67 -25.37
C ALA A 513 4.02 23.15 -23.93
N VAL A 514 4.95 22.24 -23.63
CA VAL A 514 5.15 21.71 -22.27
C VAL A 514 6.43 22.29 -21.69
N ILE A 515 6.32 22.91 -20.51
CA ILE A 515 7.44 23.52 -19.80
C ILE A 515 7.64 22.78 -18.48
N GLY A 516 8.75 22.06 -18.32
CA GLY A 516 9.18 21.53 -17.05
C GLY A 516 9.99 22.59 -16.29
N THR A 517 9.61 22.90 -15.05
CA THR A 517 10.31 23.94 -14.28
C THR A 517 11.48 23.43 -13.47
N GLU A 518 11.62 22.10 -13.38
CA GLU A 518 12.67 21.32 -12.71
C GLU A 518 12.70 19.92 -13.31
N ARG A 519 13.76 19.15 -13.03
CA ARG A 519 13.82 17.71 -13.28
C ARG A 519 13.24 16.95 -12.09
N HIS A 520 12.46 15.91 -12.37
CA HIS A 520 11.99 15.01 -11.32
C HIS A 520 13.09 14.05 -10.87
N GLU A 521 12.86 13.36 -9.75
CA GLU A 521 13.75 12.31 -9.23
C GLU A 521 14.01 11.19 -10.25
N SER A 522 13.05 10.96 -11.16
CA SER A 522 13.15 9.94 -12.20
C SER A 522 12.88 10.53 -13.58
N ARG A 523 13.69 10.09 -14.56
CA ARG A 523 13.55 10.46 -15.97
C ARG A 523 12.19 10.06 -16.54
N ARG A 524 11.65 8.96 -16.06
CA ARG A 524 10.33 8.45 -16.42
C ARG A 524 9.23 9.49 -16.25
N ILE A 525 9.24 10.17 -15.11
CA ILE A 525 8.26 11.20 -14.78
C ILE A 525 8.41 12.42 -15.70
N ASP A 526 9.65 12.81 -16.00
CA ASP A 526 9.91 13.87 -16.97
C ASP A 526 9.38 13.51 -18.37
N ASP A 527 9.58 12.26 -18.81
CA ASP A 527 9.10 11.77 -20.10
C ASP A 527 7.56 11.67 -20.15
N GLN A 528 6.90 11.39 -19.03
CA GLN A 528 5.43 11.50 -18.93
C GLN A 528 4.96 12.95 -19.09
N LEU A 529 5.66 13.92 -18.49
CA LEU A 529 5.35 15.33 -18.67
C LEU A 529 5.49 15.74 -20.14
N ARG A 530 6.61 15.38 -20.80
CA ARG A 530 6.79 15.59 -22.25
C ARG A 530 5.67 14.94 -23.07
N GLY A 531 5.31 13.71 -22.70
CA GLY A 531 4.25 12.89 -23.31
C GLY A 531 2.86 13.52 -23.26
N ARG A 532 2.64 14.60 -22.49
CA ARG A 532 1.39 15.37 -22.55
C ARG A 532 1.20 16.06 -23.89
N SER A 533 2.28 16.35 -24.62
CA SER A 533 2.27 16.95 -25.96
C SER A 533 2.67 15.95 -27.06
N GLY A 534 2.29 16.26 -28.30
CA GLY A 534 2.65 15.50 -29.50
C GLY A 534 1.97 14.14 -29.65
N ARG A 535 0.73 14.03 -29.17
CA ARG A 535 -0.06 12.78 -29.17
C ARG A 535 -0.56 12.47 -30.58
N GLN A 536 -0.61 11.18 -30.96
CA GLN A 536 -1.11 10.73 -32.27
C GLN A 536 -0.52 11.50 -33.47
N GLY A 537 0.76 11.86 -33.39
CA GLY A 537 1.48 12.59 -34.44
C GLY A 537 1.19 14.09 -34.51
N ASP A 538 0.52 14.66 -33.51
CA ASP A 538 0.40 16.11 -33.37
C ASP A 538 1.78 16.76 -33.21
N VAL A 539 1.87 18.01 -33.69
CA VAL A 539 3.01 18.88 -33.42
C VAL A 539 2.97 19.36 -31.96
N GLY A 540 4.13 19.74 -31.44
CA GLY A 540 4.25 20.19 -30.07
C GLY A 540 5.70 20.42 -29.68
N GLU A 541 5.90 21.01 -28.51
CA GLU A 541 7.23 21.29 -27.98
C GLU A 541 7.31 20.91 -26.51
N SER A 542 8.49 20.49 -26.07
CA SER A 542 8.82 20.39 -24.65
C SER A 542 10.16 21.03 -24.33
N THR A 543 10.25 21.72 -23.20
CA THR A 543 11.49 22.36 -22.73
C THR A 543 11.56 22.25 -21.21
N PHE A 544 12.73 21.91 -20.67
CA PHE A 544 12.98 21.95 -19.22
C PHE A 544 13.86 23.13 -18.87
N TYR A 545 13.51 23.83 -17.80
CA TYR A 545 14.23 24.94 -17.20
C TYR A 545 14.78 24.47 -15.86
N LEU A 546 16.08 24.55 -15.65
CA LEU A 546 16.75 24.02 -14.46
C LEU A 546 17.59 25.09 -13.78
N SER A 547 17.80 24.95 -12.48
CA SER A 547 18.75 25.73 -11.72
C SER A 547 19.79 24.84 -11.06
N LEU A 548 21.01 25.36 -10.87
CA LEU A 548 21.98 24.73 -9.98
C LEU A 548 21.49 24.69 -8.51
N GLU A 549 20.50 25.52 -8.16
CA GLU A 549 19.84 25.55 -6.86
C GLU A 549 18.67 24.55 -6.71
N ASP A 550 18.28 23.84 -7.78
CA ASP A 550 17.18 22.87 -7.70
C ASP A 550 17.53 21.71 -6.73
N ASP A 551 16.51 21.12 -6.10
CA ASP A 551 16.67 20.07 -5.08
C ASP A 551 17.48 18.87 -5.57
N LEU A 552 17.26 18.45 -6.82
CA LEU A 552 18.02 17.37 -7.45
C LEU A 552 19.53 17.70 -7.49
N MET A 553 19.88 18.93 -7.80
CA MET A 553 21.26 19.39 -7.92
C MET A 553 21.90 19.59 -6.55
N ARG A 554 21.17 20.16 -5.58
CA ARG A 554 21.65 20.33 -4.20
C ARG A 554 21.95 19.00 -3.51
N ARG A 555 21.05 18.02 -3.66
CA ARG A 555 21.16 16.74 -2.96
C ARG A 555 22.09 15.75 -3.63
N PHE A 556 22.18 15.76 -4.97
CA PHE A 556 22.85 14.71 -5.74
C PHE A 556 23.83 15.23 -6.79
N GLY A 557 24.07 16.54 -6.84
CA GLY A 557 25.11 17.14 -7.67
C GLY A 557 26.50 16.72 -7.22
N SER A 558 27.41 16.49 -8.16
CA SER A 558 28.81 16.20 -7.83
C SER A 558 29.50 17.43 -7.18
N GLU A 559 30.51 17.20 -6.33
CA GLU A 559 31.34 18.28 -5.72
C GLU A 559 31.88 19.27 -6.77
N ARG A 560 32.12 18.80 -7.99
CA ARG A 560 32.58 19.63 -9.11
C ARG A 560 31.53 20.60 -9.62
N ILE A 561 30.24 20.23 -9.55
CA ILE A 561 29.12 21.11 -9.90
C ILE A 561 28.91 22.13 -8.77
N GLN A 562 29.02 21.70 -7.51
CA GLN A 562 28.98 22.60 -6.34
C GLN A 562 30.11 23.63 -6.40
N GLY A 563 31.36 23.21 -6.66
CA GLY A 563 32.49 24.13 -6.83
C GLY A 563 32.40 25.02 -8.09
N MET A 564 31.61 24.64 -9.10
CA MET A 564 31.31 25.50 -10.25
C MET A 564 30.22 26.52 -9.90
N MET A 565 29.23 26.13 -9.10
CA MET A 565 28.18 26.99 -8.55
C MET A 565 28.77 28.11 -7.68
N GLU A 566 29.77 27.79 -6.86
CA GLU A 566 30.52 28.77 -6.05
C GLU A 566 31.37 29.74 -6.89
N ARG A 567 31.88 29.30 -8.06
CA ARG A 567 32.76 30.10 -8.92
C ARG A 567 32.03 30.94 -9.97
N MET A 568 30.85 30.54 -10.40
CA MET A 568 30.07 31.21 -11.47
C MET A 568 29.05 32.22 -10.94
N GLY A 569 29.32 32.86 -9.81
CA GLY A 569 28.39 33.80 -9.16
C GLY A 569 27.70 34.78 -10.14
N MET A 570 26.38 34.90 -9.99
CA MET A 570 25.49 35.93 -10.58
C MET A 570 25.51 36.08 -12.11
N SER A 571 25.82 35.03 -12.88
CA SER A 571 25.54 35.05 -14.33
C SER A 571 24.01 35.03 -14.57
N GLU A 572 23.48 36.08 -15.18
CA GLU A 572 22.09 36.10 -15.69
C GLU A 572 21.92 35.31 -16.99
N GLU A 573 23.03 34.88 -17.60
CA GLU A 573 23.04 34.12 -18.86
C GLU A 573 22.73 32.63 -18.65
N GLU A 574 22.12 32.02 -19.68
CA GLU A 574 21.88 30.59 -19.75
C GLU A 574 23.19 29.81 -19.86
N LEU A 575 23.36 28.81 -19.00
CA LEU A 575 24.52 27.94 -18.97
C LEU A 575 24.38 26.85 -20.03
N THR A 576 25.11 26.97 -21.14
CA THR A 576 25.10 25.99 -22.23
C THR A 576 26.36 25.13 -22.20
N SER A 577 26.31 23.99 -21.51
CA SER A 577 27.41 23.01 -21.53
C SER A 577 26.90 21.57 -21.49
N LYS A 578 27.35 20.76 -22.47
CA LYS A 578 27.10 19.31 -22.51
C LYS A 578 27.59 18.58 -21.25
N MET A 579 28.54 19.16 -20.52
CA MET A 579 29.02 18.61 -19.24
C MET A 579 27.96 18.71 -18.15
N ILE A 580 27.23 19.83 -18.07
CA ILE A 580 26.21 20.07 -17.04
C ILE A 580 25.00 19.18 -17.29
N SER A 581 24.51 19.08 -18.54
CA SER A 581 23.40 18.19 -18.88
C SER A 581 23.68 16.73 -18.53
N ARG A 582 24.91 16.25 -18.77
CA ARG A 582 25.33 14.90 -18.33
C ARG A 582 25.40 14.77 -16.81
N GLY A 583 25.77 15.85 -16.11
CA GLY A 583 25.74 15.93 -14.66
C GLY A 583 24.33 15.71 -14.13
N VAL A 584 23.34 16.41 -14.67
CA VAL A 584 21.91 16.26 -14.33
C VAL A 584 21.44 14.82 -14.55
N GLU A 585 21.70 14.23 -15.72
CA GLU A 585 21.34 12.83 -16.00
C GLU A 585 22.00 11.85 -15.01
N SER A 586 23.26 12.10 -14.64
CA SER A 586 23.97 11.26 -13.66
C SER A 586 23.39 11.38 -12.26
N SER A 587 22.93 12.57 -11.86
CA SER A 587 22.26 12.79 -10.58
C SER A 587 20.91 12.07 -10.55
N GLN A 588 20.09 12.15 -11.61
CA GLN A 588 18.83 11.39 -11.69
C GLN A 588 19.06 9.87 -11.56
N LYS A 589 20.03 9.31 -12.30
CA LYS A 589 20.35 7.87 -12.21
C LYS A 589 20.76 7.43 -10.80
N ARG A 590 21.49 8.27 -10.07
CA ARG A 590 21.84 7.99 -8.66
C ARG A 590 20.61 7.98 -7.76
N VAL A 591 19.68 8.93 -7.96
CA VAL A 591 18.42 8.97 -7.20
C VAL A 591 17.55 7.75 -7.51
N GLU A 592 17.42 7.38 -8.78
CA GLU A 592 16.71 6.17 -9.20
C GLU A 592 17.31 4.91 -8.57
N GLY A 593 18.65 4.77 -8.61
CA GLY A 593 19.36 3.65 -7.97
C GLY A 593 19.16 3.60 -6.45
N ASN A 594 19.27 4.73 -5.76
CA ASN A 594 19.01 4.79 -4.31
C ASN A 594 17.57 4.43 -3.96
N ASN A 595 16.59 4.88 -4.75
CA ASN A 595 15.18 4.54 -4.57
C ASN A 595 14.91 3.06 -4.85
N PHE A 596 15.55 2.48 -5.86
CA PHE A 596 15.52 1.05 -6.14
C PHE A 596 16.07 0.24 -4.97
N ASP A 597 17.24 0.61 -4.44
CA ASP A 597 17.86 -0.06 -3.29
C ASP A 597 16.97 0.02 -2.03
N ALA A 598 16.31 1.16 -1.80
CA ALA A 598 15.38 1.32 -0.69
C ALA A 598 14.16 0.39 -0.82
N ARG A 599 13.56 0.28 -2.02
CA ARG A 599 12.45 -0.64 -2.29
C ARG A 599 12.88 -2.09 -2.19
N LYS A 600 14.05 -2.42 -2.72
CA LYS A 600 14.63 -3.76 -2.64
C LYS A 600 14.81 -4.19 -1.18
N LYS A 601 15.39 -3.33 -0.34
CA LYS A 601 15.50 -3.59 1.10
C LYS A 601 14.13 -3.79 1.74
N LEU A 602 13.17 -2.89 1.49
CA LEU A 602 11.81 -3.02 2.02
C LEU A 602 11.19 -4.39 1.67
N LEU A 603 11.35 -4.84 0.43
CA LEU A 603 10.88 -6.15 -0.04
C LEU A 603 11.61 -7.31 0.66
N GLU A 604 12.93 -7.23 0.84
CA GLU A 604 13.72 -8.27 1.52
C GLU A 604 13.27 -8.49 2.97
N TYR A 605 12.94 -7.43 3.71
CA TYR A 605 12.36 -7.55 5.05
C TYR A 605 10.93 -8.09 5.00
N ASP A 606 10.09 -7.59 4.09
CA ASP A 606 8.70 -8.04 3.97
C ASP A 606 8.58 -9.49 3.46
N GLU A 607 9.58 -10.06 2.78
CA GLU A 607 9.62 -11.48 2.39
C GLU A 607 9.57 -12.44 3.58
N VAL A 608 10.17 -12.06 4.71
CA VAL A 608 10.10 -12.85 5.95
C VAL A 608 8.67 -12.88 6.46
N LEU A 609 8.07 -11.70 6.61
CA LEU A 609 6.67 -11.55 7.02
C LEU A 609 5.69 -12.17 6.01
N ARG A 610 6.00 -12.15 4.71
CA ARG A 610 5.17 -12.75 3.67
C ARG A 610 5.03 -14.25 3.88
N LYS A 611 6.13 -14.97 4.10
CA LYS A 611 6.09 -16.43 4.33
C LYS A 611 5.30 -16.78 5.60
N GLN A 612 5.54 -16.04 6.68
CA GLN A 612 4.82 -16.22 7.94
C GLN A 612 3.32 -15.96 7.78
N ARG A 613 2.96 -14.88 7.09
CA ARG A 613 1.58 -14.53 6.77
C ARG A 613 0.90 -15.58 5.90
N GLU A 614 1.60 -16.12 4.91
CA GLU A 614 1.06 -17.16 4.03
C GLU A 614 0.63 -18.40 4.86
N ILE A 615 1.46 -18.81 5.82
CA ILE A 615 1.14 -19.91 6.74
C ILE A 615 -0.10 -19.55 7.58
N ILE A 616 -0.06 -18.41 8.29
CA ILE A 616 -1.14 -18.00 9.20
C ILE A 616 -2.46 -17.78 8.45
N TYR A 617 -2.43 -17.15 7.28
CA TYR A 617 -3.65 -16.88 6.51
C TYR A 617 -4.23 -18.16 5.91
N ASN A 618 -3.40 -19.11 5.47
CA ASN A 618 -3.89 -20.41 5.01
C ASN A 618 -4.55 -21.21 6.14
N GLU A 619 -3.94 -21.24 7.32
CA GLU A 619 -4.49 -21.93 8.50
C GLU A 619 -5.79 -21.26 8.97
N ARG A 620 -5.81 -19.94 8.97
CA ARG A 620 -7.01 -19.14 9.25
C ARG A 620 -8.13 -19.41 8.26
N ASP A 621 -7.80 -19.51 6.97
CA ASP A 621 -8.76 -19.83 5.92
C ASP A 621 -9.31 -21.25 6.09
N GLU A 622 -8.46 -22.22 6.45
CA GLU A 622 -8.88 -23.58 6.78
C GLU A 622 -9.89 -23.62 7.94
N ILE A 623 -9.63 -22.87 9.01
CA ILE A 623 -10.54 -22.75 10.17
C ILE A 623 -11.86 -22.08 9.77
N ILE A 624 -11.82 -21.05 8.91
CA ILE A 624 -13.02 -20.32 8.48
C ILE A 624 -13.89 -21.15 7.53
N ASP A 625 -13.24 -21.86 6.60
CA ASP A 625 -13.90 -22.50 5.45
C ASP A 625 -14.37 -23.93 5.73
N LYS A 626 -13.80 -24.62 6.74
CA LYS A 626 -14.30 -25.93 7.20
C LYS A 626 -15.53 -25.79 8.09
N ASP A 627 -16.44 -26.75 7.98
CA ASP A 627 -17.62 -26.84 8.85
C ASP A 627 -17.27 -27.44 10.22
N ASP A 628 -16.40 -28.44 10.23
CA ASP A 628 -15.87 -29.10 11.42
C ASP A 628 -14.34 -28.85 11.54
N VAL A 629 -13.92 -28.40 12.72
CA VAL A 629 -12.52 -28.08 13.06
C VAL A 629 -12.03 -28.86 14.29
N SER A 630 -12.80 -29.83 14.79
CA SER A 630 -12.49 -30.54 16.03
C SER A 630 -11.23 -31.36 15.95
N ASP A 631 -10.96 -32.00 14.80
CA ASP A 631 -9.69 -32.73 14.58
C ASP A 631 -8.49 -31.78 14.69
N LEU A 632 -8.58 -30.59 14.07
CA LEU A 632 -7.52 -29.58 14.11
C LEU A 632 -7.31 -29.06 15.53
N LEU A 633 -8.38 -28.77 16.25
CA LEU A 633 -8.33 -28.38 17.65
C LEU A 633 -7.71 -29.49 18.53
N TYR A 634 -8.13 -30.73 18.33
CA TYR A 634 -7.60 -31.87 19.06
C TYR A 634 -6.10 -32.03 18.83
N ASP A 635 -5.63 -31.90 17.59
CA ASP A 635 -4.19 -31.93 17.26
C ASP A 635 -3.41 -30.79 17.93
N MET A 636 -4.00 -29.59 18.07
CA MET A 636 -3.37 -28.47 18.80
C MET A 636 -3.24 -28.77 20.29
N ILE A 637 -4.31 -29.32 20.89
CA ILE A 637 -4.33 -29.74 22.29
C ILE A 637 -3.32 -30.86 22.53
N ASP A 638 -3.28 -31.85 21.64
CA ASP A 638 -2.39 -33.00 21.70
C ASP A 638 -0.92 -32.57 21.76
N ARG A 639 -0.50 -31.71 20.82
CA ARG A 639 0.87 -31.15 20.78
C ARG A 639 1.18 -30.27 21.99
N SER A 640 0.19 -29.52 22.50
CA SER A 640 0.36 -28.67 23.67
C SER A 640 0.60 -29.50 24.94
N VAL A 641 -0.19 -30.56 25.14
CA VAL A 641 -0.03 -31.51 26.25
C VAL A 641 1.28 -32.26 26.14
N GLU A 642 1.62 -32.81 24.97
CA GLU A 642 2.89 -33.52 24.72
C GLU A 642 4.09 -32.65 25.11
N ARG A 643 4.18 -31.41 24.60
CA ARG A 643 5.25 -30.47 24.96
C ARG A 643 5.31 -30.15 26.45
N THR A 644 4.15 -29.97 27.08
CA THR A 644 4.11 -29.65 28.52
C THR A 644 4.62 -30.81 29.34
N VAL A 645 4.28 -32.05 28.96
CA VAL A 645 4.72 -33.25 29.65
C VAL A 645 6.21 -33.51 29.45
N GLU A 646 6.71 -33.36 28.22
CA GLU A 646 8.14 -33.52 27.91
C GLU A 646 9.03 -32.46 28.60
N PHE A 647 8.55 -31.23 28.75
CA PHE A 647 9.32 -30.14 29.40
C PHE A 647 9.74 -30.51 30.82
N TYR A 648 8.83 -31.09 31.61
CA TYR A 648 9.10 -31.50 32.99
C TYR A 648 9.86 -32.83 33.12
N ASP A 649 10.06 -33.55 32.01
CA ASP A 649 10.91 -34.77 31.94
C ASP A 649 12.38 -34.42 31.65
N LEU A 650 12.64 -33.30 30.96
CA LEU A 650 13.99 -32.84 30.59
C LEU A 650 14.78 -32.25 31.79
N ASP A 651 14.09 -31.73 32.80
CA ASP A 651 14.69 -31.36 34.08
C ASP A 651 14.90 -32.64 34.91
N ASN A 652 16.16 -33.02 35.18
CA ASN A 652 16.54 -34.24 35.92
C ASN A 652 15.54 -34.62 37.04
N GLU A 653 15.12 -35.89 37.10
CA GLU A 653 14.13 -36.45 38.06
C GLU A 653 14.36 -36.05 39.55
N GLU A 654 15.58 -35.66 39.92
CA GLU A 654 15.94 -35.27 41.29
C GLU A 654 15.45 -33.87 41.72
N ASP A 655 15.08 -32.96 40.80
CA ASP A 655 14.71 -31.56 41.10
C ASP A 655 13.32 -31.12 40.59
N VAL A 656 12.47 -32.05 40.11
CA VAL A 656 11.13 -31.71 39.60
C VAL A 656 10.18 -31.27 40.72
N ASP A 657 9.72 -30.02 40.69
CA ASP A 657 8.65 -29.51 41.55
C ASP A 657 7.29 -30.00 41.03
N TYR A 658 6.84 -31.15 41.54
CA TYR A 658 5.57 -31.75 41.17
C TYR A 658 4.33 -30.90 41.53
N GLU A 659 4.42 -30.01 42.52
CA GLU A 659 3.31 -29.07 42.81
C GLU A 659 3.24 -28.01 41.72
N GLN A 660 4.38 -27.45 41.30
CA GLN A 660 4.42 -26.54 40.16
C GLN A 660 3.94 -27.22 38.88
N TYR A 661 4.36 -28.47 38.63
CA TYR A 661 3.91 -29.23 37.46
C TYR A 661 2.40 -29.47 37.47
N LYS A 662 1.83 -29.92 38.60
CA LYS A 662 0.38 -30.04 38.77
C LYS A 662 -0.32 -28.70 38.49
N ASN A 663 0.16 -27.61 39.07
CA ASN A 663 -0.45 -26.28 38.88
C ASN A 663 -0.44 -25.84 37.41
N THR A 664 0.65 -26.10 36.69
CA THR A 664 0.73 -25.84 35.23
C THR A 664 -0.32 -26.66 34.46
N LEU A 665 -0.46 -27.96 34.75
CA LEU A 665 -1.47 -28.82 34.11
C LEU A 665 -2.90 -28.38 34.44
N VAL A 666 -3.13 -27.91 35.66
CA VAL A 666 -4.41 -27.33 36.09
C VAL A 666 -4.68 -26.02 35.36
N ASP A 667 -3.72 -25.12 35.25
CA ASP A 667 -3.90 -23.81 34.62
C ASP A 667 -4.19 -23.90 33.12
N LEU A 668 -3.62 -24.91 32.46
CA LEU A 668 -3.75 -25.12 31.02
C LEU A 668 -4.92 -26.03 30.64
N TYR A 669 -5.09 -27.17 31.31
CA TYR A 669 -5.92 -28.26 30.78
C TYR A 669 -7.07 -28.67 31.71
N LEU A 670 -6.81 -28.95 33.00
CA LEU A 670 -7.76 -29.68 33.86
C LEU A 670 -8.27 -28.85 35.05
N PRO A 671 -9.51 -29.02 35.54
CA PRO A 671 -9.94 -28.49 36.83
C PRO A 671 -9.04 -28.99 37.97
N GLU A 672 -8.93 -28.22 39.04
CA GLU A 672 -8.05 -28.53 40.17
C GLU A 672 -8.42 -29.86 40.84
N GLU A 673 -9.69 -30.24 40.81
CA GLU A 673 -10.20 -31.46 41.43
C GLU A 673 -9.92 -32.74 40.63
N GLU A 674 -9.46 -32.63 39.37
CA GLU A 674 -9.30 -33.79 38.48
C GLU A 674 -7.89 -34.38 38.42
N ILE A 675 -6.92 -33.76 39.12
CA ILE A 675 -5.51 -34.17 39.12
C ILE A 675 -4.88 -33.98 40.51
N SER A 676 -4.16 -35.01 40.98
CA SER A 676 -3.32 -34.91 42.19
C SER A 676 -1.85 -35.08 41.86
N VAL A 677 -0.97 -34.74 42.83
CA VAL A 677 0.47 -35.00 42.69
C VAL A 677 0.76 -36.50 42.56
N GLU A 678 -0.05 -37.38 43.17
CA GLU A 678 0.12 -38.83 43.02
C GLU A 678 -0.18 -39.32 41.60
N ASP A 679 -0.95 -38.55 40.82
CA ASP A 679 -1.26 -38.90 39.43
C ASP A 679 -0.10 -38.65 38.47
N ILE A 680 0.90 -37.86 38.87
CA ILE A 680 2.08 -37.51 38.06
C ILE A 680 3.40 -38.01 38.66
N LYS A 681 3.48 -38.11 39.98
CA LYS A 681 4.73 -38.39 40.68
C LYS A 681 5.27 -39.79 40.38
N GLY A 682 6.47 -39.86 39.81
CA GLY A 682 7.16 -41.12 39.51
C GLY A 682 6.49 -41.96 38.42
N LYS A 683 5.63 -41.34 37.60
CA LYS A 683 5.09 -41.97 36.38
C LYS A 683 5.92 -41.54 35.18
N ASP A 684 5.98 -42.42 34.18
CA ASP A 684 6.62 -42.11 32.91
C ASP A 684 5.81 -41.07 32.11
N PRO A 685 6.47 -40.28 31.25
CA PRO A 685 5.82 -39.26 30.41
C PRO A 685 4.65 -39.78 29.59
N GLU A 686 4.75 -40.97 28.99
CA GLU A 686 3.67 -41.55 28.18
C GLU A 686 2.41 -41.81 29.03
N SER A 687 2.59 -42.33 30.24
CA SER A 687 1.50 -42.55 31.20
C SER A 687 0.84 -41.25 31.65
N ILE A 688 1.63 -40.19 31.89
CA ILE A 688 1.10 -38.88 32.28
C ILE A 688 0.32 -38.28 31.10
N TYR A 689 0.92 -38.23 29.91
CA TYR A 689 0.28 -37.76 28.69
C TYR A 689 -1.05 -38.49 28.42
N ALA A 690 -1.06 -39.82 28.51
CA ALA A 690 -2.27 -40.62 28.26
C ALA A 690 -3.37 -40.32 29.29
N PHE A 691 -3.00 -40.10 30.55
CA PHE A 691 -3.94 -39.71 31.61
C PHE A 691 -4.55 -38.34 31.35
N ILE A 692 -3.73 -37.33 31.02
CA ILE A 692 -4.21 -35.97 30.73
C ILE A 692 -5.10 -35.96 29.48
N MET A 693 -4.69 -36.63 28.39
CA MET A 693 -5.48 -36.67 27.16
C MET A 693 -6.82 -37.40 27.32
N ALA A 694 -6.89 -38.41 28.20
CA ALA A 694 -8.16 -39.05 28.53
C ALA A 694 -9.13 -38.06 29.22
N LYS A 695 -8.63 -37.30 30.20
CA LYS A 695 -9.42 -36.28 30.90
C LYS A 695 -9.86 -35.14 30.00
N VAL A 696 -8.97 -34.68 29.11
CA VAL A 696 -9.31 -33.65 28.12
C VAL A 696 -10.42 -34.11 27.18
N LYS A 697 -10.38 -35.37 26.71
CA LYS A 697 -11.47 -35.94 25.88
C LYS A 697 -12.80 -35.96 26.61
N ASP A 698 -12.80 -36.36 27.88
CA ASP A 698 -14.02 -36.40 28.69
C ASP A 698 -14.62 -34.99 28.86
N GLN A 699 -13.78 -33.98 29.12
CA GLN A 699 -14.24 -32.59 29.24
C GLN A 699 -14.78 -32.01 27.94
N LEU A 700 -14.10 -32.25 26.80
CA LEU A 700 -14.59 -31.79 25.50
C LEU A 700 -15.95 -32.41 25.17
N LYS A 701 -16.12 -33.69 25.50
CA LYS A 701 -17.39 -34.41 25.32
C LYS A 701 -18.49 -33.86 26.22
N GLU A 702 -18.23 -33.64 27.51
CA GLU A 702 -19.20 -33.02 28.42
C GLU A 702 -19.62 -31.63 27.94
N LYS A 703 -18.67 -30.87 27.41
CA LYS A 703 -18.92 -29.55 26.84
C LYS A 703 -19.78 -29.61 25.58
N GLU A 704 -19.53 -30.57 24.70
CA GLU A 704 -20.34 -30.83 23.51
C GLU A 704 -21.77 -31.27 23.88
N GLU A 705 -21.93 -32.14 24.89
CA GLU A 705 -23.25 -32.54 25.41
C GLU A 705 -24.02 -31.35 26.00
N THR A 706 -23.33 -30.40 26.63
CA THR A 706 -23.93 -29.20 27.22
C THR A 706 -24.34 -28.16 26.16
N LEU A 707 -23.50 -27.93 25.16
CA LEU A 707 -23.73 -26.90 24.13
C LEU A 707 -24.54 -27.40 22.93
N GLY A 708 -24.46 -28.70 22.63
CA GLY A 708 -24.87 -29.28 21.37
C GLY A 708 -23.81 -29.11 20.26
N GLU A 709 -23.78 -30.06 19.33
CA GLU A 709 -22.78 -30.19 18.26
C GLU A 709 -22.57 -28.88 17.45
N GLU A 710 -23.65 -28.28 16.93
CA GLU A 710 -23.55 -27.07 16.10
C GLU A 710 -22.93 -25.87 16.85
N LYS A 711 -23.33 -25.66 18.11
CA LYS A 711 -22.78 -24.58 18.94
C LYS A 711 -21.34 -24.87 19.38
N MET A 712 -21.00 -26.13 19.61
CA MET A 712 -19.63 -26.55 19.93
C MET A 712 -18.69 -26.24 18.76
N ARG A 713 -19.02 -26.65 17.53
CA ARG A 713 -18.20 -26.32 16.34
C ARG A 713 -18.07 -24.81 16.10
N LEU A 714 -19.13 -24.03 16.37
CA LEU A 714 -19.07 -22.57 16.31
C LEU A 714 -18.14 -21.98 17.40
N PHE A 715 -18.17 -22.54 18.61
CA PHE A 715 -17.34 -22.16 19.75
C PHE A 715 -15.86 -22.44 19.46
N GLU A 716 -15.51 -23.66 19.05
CA GLU A 716 -14.15 -24.08 18.70
C GLU A 716 -13.53 -23.12 17.67
N ARG A 717 -14.24 -22.92 16.54
CA ARG A 717 -13.81 -22.00 15.48
C ARG A 717 -13.60 -20.58 15.98
N MET A 718 -14.49 -20.10 16.85
CA MET A 718 -14.40 -18.75 17.39
C MET A 718 -13.18 -18.59 18.30
N MET A 719 -12.90 -19.57 19.16
CA MET A 719 -11.74 -19.54 20.04
C MET A 719 -10.43 -19.61 19.25
N MET A 720 -10.32 -20.54 18.31
CA MET A 720 -9.14 -20.67 17.44
C MET A 720 -8.85 -19.37 16.68
N LEU A 721 -9.86 -18.80 16.00
CA LEU A 721 -9.69 -17.56 15.26
C LEU A 721 -9.34 -16.37 16.16
N ARG A 722 -9.97 -16.26 17.33
CA ARG A 722 -9.70 -15.19 18.29
C ARG A 722 -8.26 -15.24 18.79
N THR A 723 -7.79 -16.41 19.20
CA THR A 723 -6.42 -16.60 19.68
C THR A 723 -5.42 -16.32 18.58
N MET A 724 -5.62 -16.91 17.40
CA MET A 724 -4.76 -16.72 16.23
C MET A 724 -4.69 -15.25 15.82
N ASP A 725 -5.82 -14.56 15.71
CA ASP A 725 -5.88 -13.14 15.32
C ASP A 725 -5.16 -12.26 16.36
N GLN A 726 -5.37 -12.52 17.66
CA GLN A 726 -4.71 -11.75 18.72
C GLN A 726 -3.19 -11.94 18.69
N LYS A 727 -2.73 -13.19 18.66
CA LYS A 727 -1.29 -13.52 18.66
C LYS A 727 -0.60 -13.07 17.38
N TRP A 728 -1.27 -13.17 16.24
CA TRP A 728 -0.74 -12.70 14.96
C TRP A 728 -0.57 -11.17 14.92
N VAL A 729 -1.54 -10.42 15.44
CA VAL A 729 -1.41 -8.97 15.62
C VAL A 729 -0.26 -8.65 16.56
N GLU A 730 -0.07 -9.45 17.62
CA GLU A 730 1.07 -9.30 18.54
C GLU A 730 2.42 -9.52 17.88
N HIS A 731 2.49 -10.52 17.01
CA HIS A 731 3.66 -10.85 16.23
C HIS A 731 3.99 -9.77 15.19
N ILE A 732 3.00 -9.29 14.43
CA ILE A 732 3.23 -8.23 13.42
C ILE A 732 3.81 -6.97 14.07
N ASP A 733 3.25 -6.55 15.19
CA ASP A 733 3.74 -5.40 15.96
C ASP A 733 5.18 -5.60 16.42
N SER A 734 5.47 -6.77 17.01
CA SER A 734 6.83 -7.11 17.45
C SER A 734 7.83 -7.18 16.28
N MET A 735 7.41 -7.69 15.13
CA MET A 735 8.23 -7.77 13.91
C MET A 735 8.50 -6.39 13.29
N ASP A 736 7.55 -5.45 13.39
CA ASP A 736 7.74 -4.07 12.92
C ASP A 736 8.74 -3.32 13.82
N GLN A 737 8.64 -3.52 15.13
CA GLN A 737 9.60 -2.98 16.10
C GLN A 737 10.99 -3.57 15.91
N LEU A 738 11.07 -4.90 15.72
CA LEU A 738 12.32 -5.59 15.41
C LEU A 738 12.96 -5.02 14.15
N ARG A 739 12.20 -4.84 13.06
CA ARG A 739 12.71 -4.26 11.81
C ARG A 739 13.29 -2.87 12.02
N THR A 740 12.65 -2.05 12.85
CA THR A 740 13.10 -0.68 13.14
C THR A 740 14.37 -0.67 14.01
N GLY A 741 14.46 -1.59 14.98
CA GLY A 741 15.60 -1.70 15.91
C GLY A 741 16.83 -2.44 15.38
N ILE A 742 16.67 -3.38 14.43
CA ILE A 742 17.73 -4.30 13.99
C ILE A 742 18.93 -3.59 13.34
N HIS A 743 18.71 -2.39 12.79
CA HIS A 743 19.78 -1.58 12.20
C HIS A 743 20.84 -1.17 13.23
N LEU A 744 20.52 -1.09 14.52
CA LEU A 744 21.49 -0.79 15.57
C LEU A 744 22.52 -1.92 15.77
N ARG A 745 22.22 -3.14 15.32
CA ARG A 745 23.16 -4.28 15.38
C ARG A 745 24.19 -4.27 14.24
N SER A 746 24.03 -3.41 13.21
CA SER A 746 25.02 -3.31 12.12
C SER A 746 26.38 -2.78 12.57
N TYR A 747 26.45 -2.16 13.76
CA TYR A 747 27.71 -1.67 14.33
C TYR A 747 28.70 -2.80 14.67
N GLY A 748 28.22 -4.03 14.85
CA GLY A 748 29.05 -5.23 15.05
C GLY A 748 29.55 -5.90 13.75
N GLN A 749 29.43 -5.26 12.58
CA GLN A 749 29.69 -5.85 11.25
C GLN A 749 28.79 -7.05 10.89
N ILE A 750 27.67 -7.24 11.60
CA ILE A 750 26.69 -8.29 11.34
C ILE A 750 25.67 -7.77 10.31
N ASN A 751 25.25 -8.63 9.37
CA ASN A 751 24.24 -8.28 8.37
C ASN A 751 22.84 -8.20 9.02
N PRO A 752 22.21 -7.01 9.10
CA PRO A 752 20.94 -6.84 9.81
C PRO A 752 19.78 -7.66 9.24
N LEU A 753 19.78 -7.92 7.93
CA LEU A 753 18.73 -8.74 7.30
C LEU A 753 18.81 -10.20 7.77
N ARG A 754 20.02 -10.73 7.96
CA ARG A 754 20.22 -12.11 8.42
C ARG A 754 19.77 -12.28 9.86
N GLU A 755 20.08 -11.31 10.72
CA GLU A 755 19.61 -11.32 12.11
C GLU A 755 18.09 -11.19 12.18
N TYR A 756 17.51 -10.28 11.38
CA TYR A 756 16.06 -10.16 11.26
C TYR A 756 15.39 -11.47 10.84
N GLN A 757 15.99 -12.21 9.91
CA GLN A 757 15.51 -13.53 9.49
C GLN A 757 15.59 -14.56 10.62
N ASN A 758 16.72 -14.64 11.32
CA ASN A 758 16.93 -15.61 12.40
C ASN A 758 15.96 -15.35 13.56
N GLU A 759 15.91 -14.11 14.06
CA GLU A 759 15.02 -13.72 15.15
C GLU A 759 13.55 -13.82 14.73
N GLY A 760 13.23 -13.40 13.50
CA GLY A 760 11.88 -13.52 12.96
C GLY A 760 11.38 -14.96 12.90
N ILE A 761 12.25 -15.94 12.60
CA ILE A 761 11.91 -17.37 12.63
C ILE A 761 11.63 -17.82 14.06
N GLN A 762 12.51 -17.50 15.01
CA GLN A 762 12.32 -17.88 16.42
C GLN A 762 11.04 -17.28 17.01
N MET A 763 10.77 -16.01 16.74
CA MET A 763 9.52 -15.35 17.15
C MET A 763 8.29 -16.02 16.54
N PHE A 764 8.39 -16.50 15.29
CA PHE A 764 7.29 -17.18 14.61
C PHE A 764 7.07 -18.61 15.11
N GLU A 765 8.12 -19.36 15.41
CA GLU A 765 8.00 -20.68 16.06
C GLU A 765 7.33 -20.53 17.44
N ASN A 766 7.77 -19.55 18.22
CA ASN A 766 7.13 -19.22 19.50
C ASN A 766 5.67 -18.76 19.33
N LEU A 767 5.36 -18.01 18.27
CA LEU A 767 3.99 -17.63 17.95
C LEU A 767 3.10 -18.87 17.76
N LEU A 768 3.54 -19.84 16.96
CA LEU A 768 2.75 -21.05 16.68
C LEU A 768 2.48 -21.85 17.96
N VAL A 769 3.52 -22.05 18.79
CA VAL A 769 3.38 -22.70 20.10
C VAL A 769 2.38 -21.95 20.98
N ASN A 770 2.51 -20.63 21.09
CA ASN A 770 1.61 -19.80 21.88
C ASN A 770 0.16 -19.83 21.37
N ILE A 771 -0.06 -19.98 20.06
CA ILE A 771 -1.42 -20.12 19.50
C ILE A 771 -2.03 -21.46 19.95
N GLU A 772 -1.26 -22.54 19.89
CA GLU A 772 -1.70 -23.87 20.31
C GLU A 772 -2.03 -23.91 21.81
N ASP A 773 -1.13 -23.40 22.64
CA ASP A 773 -1.28 -23.44 24.10
C ASP A 773 -2.45 -22.54 24.57
N ASP A 774 -2.56 -21.31 24.06
CA ASP A 774 -3.67 -20.42 24.42
C ASP A 774 -5.01 -20.94 23.87
N THR A 775 -5.03 -21.53 22.68
CA THR A 775 -6.26 -22.13 22.12
C THR A 775 -6.72 -23.28 23.00
N SER A 776 -5.81 -24.17 23.37
CA SER A 776 -6.08 -25.31 24.26
C SER A 776 -6.64 -24.82 25.60
N LYS A 777 -5.96 -23.86 26.22
CA LYS A 777 -6.40 -23.23 27.47
C LYS A 777 -7.78 -22.60 27.36
N PHE A 778 -8.01 -21.73 26.37
CA PHE A 778 -9.28 -21.03 26.26
C PHE A 778 -10.43 -21.97 25.94
N VAL A 779 -10.21 -22.98 25.10
CA VAL A 779 -11.25 -23.97 24.79
C VAL A 779 -11.60 -24.80 26.02
N LEU A 780 -10.63 -25.24 26.82
CA LEU A 780 -10.91 -26.07 28.00
C LEU A 780 -11.46 -25.26 29.18
N LYS A 781 -10.94 -24.05 29.41
CA LYS A 781 -11.28 -23.23 30.60
C LYS A 781 -12.47 -22.31 30.44
N THR A 782 -12.86 -21.95 29.22
CA THR A 782 -13.97 -21.01 29.04
C THR A 782 -15.30 -21.68 29.36
N VAL A 783 -16.01 -21.21 30.38
CA VAL A 783 -17.38 -21.64 30.69
C VAL A 783 -18.34 -20.89 29.77
N VAL A 784 -19.19 -21.61 29.04
CA VAL A 784 -20.19 -21.03 28.14
C VAL A 784 -21.58 -21.23 28.76
N HIS A 785 -22.30 -20.14 29.03
CA HIS A 785 -23.66 -20.19 29.56
C HIS A 785 -24.68 -20.35 28.43
N THR A 786 -25.64 -21.25 28.59
CA THR A 786 -26.62 -21.65 27.56
C THR A 786 -27.63 -20.54 27.17
N ASP A 787 -27.82 -19.53 28.03
CA ASP A 787 -28.81 -18.44 27.85
C ASP A 787 -28.24 -17.17 27.18
N GLU A 788 -26.92 -17.06 27.02
CA GLU A 788 -26.35 -15.96 26.24
C GLU A 788 -26.40 -16.34 24.75
N GLU A 789 -27.08 -15.53 23.94
CA GLU A 789 -26.81 -15.54 22.50
C GLU A 789 -25.29 -15.37 22.36
N MET A 790 -24.58 -16.40 21.87
CA MET A 790 -23.18 -16.33 21.50
C MET A 790 -23.01 -15.32 20.35
N LYS A 791 -23.19 -14.04 20.66
CA LYS A 791 -22.87 -12.94 19.78
C LYS A 791 -21.37 -12.88 19.75
N ARG A 792 -20.80 -13.22 18.59
CA ARG A 792 -19.38 -13.00 18.32
C ARG A 792 -19.09 -11.51 18.49
N GLU A 793 -18.59 -11.11 19.65
CA GLU A 793 -17.90 -9.83 19.75
C GLU A 793 -16.68 -9.95 18.84
N GLN A 794 -16.65 -9.10 17.81
CA GLN A 794 -15.41 -8.92 17.05
C GLN A 794 -14.36 -8.46 18.05
N VAL A 795 -13.28 -9.23 18.18
CA VAL A 795 -12.07 -8.83 18.93
C VAL A 795 -11.59 -7.45 18.46
N LEU A 796 -11.92 -7.11 17.20
CA LEU A 796 -11.54 -5.91 16.49
C LEU A 796 -12.77 -5.06 16.18
N ASP A 797 -13.02 -4.01 16.97
CA ASP A 797 -14.08 -3.05 16.69
C ASP A 797 -13.76 -2.28 15.39
N LYS A 798 -14.45 -2.63 14.29
CA LYS A 798 -14.29 -2.00 12.95
C LYS A 798 -14.34 -0.46 13.00
N LYS A 799 -15.02 0.14 14.00
CA LYS A 799 -15.10 1.60 14.16
C LYS A 799 -13.79 2.24 14.64
N GLN A 800 -12.85 1.46 15.16
CA GLN A 800 -11.59 1.93 15.76
C GLN A 800 -10.37 1.66 14.88
N MET A 801 -10.55 1.06 13.71
CA MET A 801 -9.47 0.73 12.78
C MET A 801 -9.25 1.89 11.80
N HIS A 802 -7.98 2.22 11.55
CA HIS A 802 -7.58 3.23 10.58
C HIS A 802 -6.71 2.60 9.51
N ALA A 803 -7.17 2.62 8.27
CA ALA A 803 -6.39 2.23 7.10
C ALA A 803 -5.53 3.43 6.66
N GLY A 804 -4.23 3.20 6.45
CA GLY A 804 -3.28 4.21 6.00
C GLY A 804 -2.22 3.64 5.08
N ASP A 805 -1.80 4.43 4.09
CA ASP A 805 -0.75 4.13 3.11
C ASP A 805 0.65 4.60 3.58
N GLY A 806 0.77 4.95 4.86
CA GLY A 806 1.96 5.57 5.45
C GLY A 806 2.17 7.05 5.07
N LYS A 807 1.36 7.63 4.16
CA LYS A 807 1.52 9.01 3.64
C LYS A 807 0.45 9.99 4.13
N GLN A 808 -0.70 9.54 4.64
CA GLN A 808 -1.79 10.41 5.10
C GLN A 808 -2.14 10.33 6.59
N LYS A 809 -2.44 11.50 7.16
CA LYS A 809 -2.90 11.73 8.54
C LYS A 809 -4.30 11.17 8.75
N VAL A 810 -4.53 10.54 9.90
CA VAL A 810 -5.86 10.22 10.43
C VAL A 810 -6.70 11.51 10.52
N LYS A 811 -7.65 11.71 9.60
CA LYS A 811 -8.64 12.79 9.71
C LYS A 811 -9.63 12.43 10.83
N LYS A 812 -9.67 13.26 11.89
CA LYS A 812 -10.77 13.22 12.86
C LYS A 812 -12.09 13.53 12.14
N GLN A 813 -13.12 12.71 12.34
CA GLN A 813 -14.49 13.10 12.01
C GLN A 813 -14.84 14.38 12.78
N PRO A 814 -15.58 15.34 12.17
CA PRO A 814 -15.99 16.53 12.88
C PRO A 814 -16.89 16.11 14.05
N ILE A 815 -16.44 16.40 15.28
CA ILE A 815 -17.29 16.38 16.45
C ILE A 815 -18.43 17.34 16.14
N LYS A 816 -19.64 16.82 15.89
CA LYS A 816 -20.85 17.64 15.93
C LYS A 816 -20.89 18.26 17.31
N LYS A 817 -20.51 19.53 17.43
CA LYS A 817 -20.82 20.35 18.61
C LYS A 817 -22.32 20.18 18.85
N GLN A 818 -22.70 19.48 19.91
CA GLN A 818 -24.08 19.53 20.38
C GLN A 818 -24.42 21.01 20.54
N VAL A 819 -25.46 21.45 19.85
CA VAL A 819 -25.97 22.81 19.97
C VAL A 819 -26.33 23.02 21.43
N LYS A 820 -25.54 23.84 22.15
CA LYS A 820 -25.89 24.26 23.51
C LYS A 820 -27.16 25.10 23.40
N VAL A 821 -28.30 24.50 23.74
CA VAL A 821 -29.58 25.22 23.81
C VAL A 821 -29.48 26.22 24.96
N GLY A 822 -29.61 27.52 24.65
CA GLY A 822 -29.58 28.57 25.65
C GLY A 822 -30.78 28.47 26.59
N ARG A 823 -30.63 28.89 27.86
CA ARG A 823 -31.70 28.81 28.88
C ARG A 823 -33.04 29.43 28.44
N ASN A 824 -33.02 30.43 27.55
CA ASN A 824 -34.21 31.11 27.05
C ASN A 824 -34.69 30.63 25.67
N ASP A 825 -33.98 29.69 25.03
CA ASP A 825 -34.34 29.14 23.72
C ASP A 825 -35.52 28.16 23.84
N PRO A 826 -36.27 27.92 22.76
CA PRO A 826 -37.30 26.89 22.72
C PRO A 826 -36.72 25.53 23.11
N CYS A 827 -37.41 24.80 23.99
CA CYS A 827 -36.94 23.51 24.43
C CYS A 827 -36.97 22.49 23.27
N PRO A 828 -35.89 21.73 23.03
CA PRO A 828 -35.78 20.83 21.88
C PRO A 828 -36.75 19.65 21.91
N CYS A 829 -37.48 19.42 23.00
CA CYS A 829 -38.57 18.43 23.05
C CYS A 829 -39.86 18.87 22.34
N GLY A 830 -39.91 20.09 21.78
CA GLY A 830 -41.07 20.59 21.04
C GLY A 830 -42.24 21.04 21.93
N SER A 831 -42.05 21.17 23.24
CA SER A 831 -43.11 21.54 24.21
C SER A 831 -43.60 23.00 24.11
N GLY A 832 -43.00 23.83 23.25
CA GLY A 832 -43.28 25.26 23.14
C GLY A 832 -42.79 26.12 24.31
N LYS A 833 -42.24 25.51 25.38
CA LYS A 833 -41.68 26.21 26.55
C LYS A 833 -40.20 26.55 26.34
N LYS A 834 -39.70 27.58 27.02
CA LYS A 834 -38.25 27.88 27.09
C LYS A 834 -37.50 26.77 27.83
N TYR A 835 -36.27 26.47 27.44
CA TYR A 835 -35.46 25.36 27.99
C TYR A 835 -35.42 25.37 29.52
N LYS A 836 -35.19 26.53 30.16
CA LYS A 836 -35.17 26.67 31.64
C LYS A 836 -36.47 26.31 32.36
N ASN A 837 -37.60 26.29 31.66
CA ASN A 837 -38.93 25.97 32.20
C ASN A 837 -39.41 24.56 31.76
N CYS A 838 -38.49 23.74 31.24
CA CYS A 838 -38.72 22.37 30.81
C CYS A 838 -37.50 21.53 31.17
N HIS A 839 -36.74 21.02 30.18
CA HIS A 839 -35.57 20.16 30.43
C HIS A 839 -34.39 20.84 31.13
N GLY A 840 -34.41 22.17 31.29
CA GLY A 840 -33.47 22.95 32.09
C GLY A 840 -33.95 23.29 33.51
N GLN A 841 -35.03 22.67 33.99
CA GLN A 841 -35.42 22.69 35.41
C GLN A 841 -34.64 21.60 36.16
N ALA A 842 -33.38 21.90 36.46
CA ALA A 842 -32.61 21.23 37.50
C ALA A 842 -31.94 22.31 38.35
#